data_AF-A0A7L0UPC3-F1
#
_entry.id   AF-A0A7L0UPC3-F1
#
_cell.length_a   1.000
_cell.length_b   1.000
_cell.length_c   1.000
_cell.angle_alpha   90.00
_cell.angle_beta   90.00
_cell.angle_gamma   90.00
#
_symmetry.space_group_name_H-M   'P 1'
#
loop_
_entity.id
_entity.type
_entity.pdbx_description
1 polymer ?
#
loop_
_entity_poly.entity_id
_entity_poly.type
_entity_poly.pdbx_seq_one_letter_code
_entity_poly.pdbx_strand_id
1 'polypeptide(L)'
;GPPQGRLQSQELGKHLHGVADLLQLHGLVEADVAAQAERVRLLGAAAQRFTRPGEGYQPCDPAAVQQRVATLESRYQELVELAKQRRAGLEESRRLWKFLWDAGEEEVWMREQEQLLSSEEIGRDLTSSLRLLSQHAAFRGELSGRAGPVEQLLAQGRVLVAQGGLGVAKVAERVEAMEERWQKLLELATQRQRRLRDAVGFFQFQAEAADAEAWLEDALRLVASPELGHDEYSTRSLARQHREVQEEVRNHRPIIDALHEQAGSLPAPFSDDPAVASRLPALERRYRELAARAERRRQELQDALSLYTMRSEADACGLWVAEKEQWLHAMDVPDRLEDLEVVQQRFETLEPEMNSLASRVAAVNRIADQLLGTDRRHQESVRLTRQQLNGRWDHFRALADQKKETLTSALNIQNYHLECNETTSWMKEKTKVIESTQGLGNDLAGVMALQRKLSGMERDLEAIEGKVKDLRAEGEKLMSHQPEEAAAISARLSAIELLWDELCQSLRRREESLGEARKLQGFLRDLAALQAWLSRTQTLVASEDVPGTLVEAEGLLSQHESIRKEIAHYGEDYRRARAVGREVTRGQTDAQHVFLHQRLEALDTGWEELGRMWENRHQLLSQAFAFQLFLRDSKQVEGVLSTQ
;
A
#
# COMPACT_ATOMS: atom_id res chain seq x y z
N GLY A 1 124.29 -19.51 -11.92
CA GLY A 1 124.17 -20.86 -11.34
C GLY A 1 123.60 -21.80 -12.37
N PRO A 2 123.94 -23.09 -12.36
CA PRO A 2 123.43 -24.03 -13.37
C PRO A 2 121.89 -24.02 -13.37
N PRO A 3 121.23 -23.96 -14.54
CA PRO A 3 119.76 -23.83 -14.66
C PRO A 3 119.01 -24.95 -13.93
N GLN A 4 119.63 -26.13 -13.83
CA GLN A 4 119.10 -27.31 -13.16
C GLN A 4 118.73 -27.08 -11.68
N GLY A 5 119.52 -26.31 -10.93
CA GLY A 5 119.25 -26.03 -9.52
C GLY A 5 118.06 -25.09 -9.28
N ARG A 6 117.75 -24.21 -10.26
CA ARG A 6 116.57 -23.33 -10.20
C ARG A 6 115.30 -24.08 -10.59
N LEU A 7 115.39 -25.01 -11.54
CA LEU A 7 114.27 -25.86 -11.97
C LEU A 7 113.84 -26.87 -10.90
N GLN A 8 114.78 -27.31 -10.04
CA GLN A 8 114.52 -28.27 -8.96
C GLN A 8 114.11 -27.63 -7.62
N SER A 9 113.99 -26.29 -7.54
CA SER A 9 113.56 -25.65 -6.30
C SER A 9 112.13 -26.08 -5.92
N GLN A 10 111.87 -26.30 -4.63
CA GLN A 10 110.53 -26.63 -4.12
C GLN A 10 109.73 -25.39 -3.71
N GLU A 11 110.28 -24.19 -3.90
CA GLU A 11 109.60 -22.95 -3.55
C GLU A 11 108.50 -22.62 -4.57
N LEU A 12 107.25 -22.63 -4.09
CA LEU A 12 106.06 -22.34 -4.90
C LEU A 12 105.38 -21.00 -4.52
N GLY A 13 106.03 -20.20 -3.67
CA GLY A 13 105.54 -18.91 -3.17
C GLY A 13 104.55 -19.06 -2.00
N LYS A 14 104.44 -18.00 -1.19
CA LYS A 14 103.65 -17.98 0.07
C LYS A 14 102.41 -17.09 0.02
N HIS A 15 102.18 -16.39 -1.09
CA HIS A 15 101.04 -15.50 -1.34
C HIS A 15 100.99 -15.16 -2.84
N LEU A 16 99.87 -14.62 -3.33
CA LEU A 16 99.62 -14.39 -4.75
C LEU A 16 100.75 -13.61 -5.47
N HIS A 17 101.20 -12.51 -4.87
CA HIS A 17 102.30 -11.71 -5.45
C HIS A 17 103.62 -12.49 -5.52
N GLY A 18 103.96 -13.24 -4.47
CA GLY A 18 105.18 -14.03 -4.44
C GLY A 18 105.16 -15.18 -5.44
N VAL A 19 103.99 -15.76 -5.75
CA VAL A 19 103.87 -16.74 -6.86
C VAL A 19 104.02 -16.07 -8.22
N ALA A 20 103.44 -14.86 -8.40
CA ALA A 20 103.59 -14.11 -9.64
C ALA A 20 105.06 -13.78 -9.94
N ASP A 21 105.81 -13.34 -8.92
CA ASP A 21 107.25 -13.08 -9.03
C ASP A 21 108.02 -14.35 -9.40
N LEU A 22 107.71 -15.48 -8.75
CA LEU A 22 108.35 -16.77 -9.06
C LEU A 22 108.01 -17.27 -10.47
N LEU A 23 106.79 -17.03 -10.97
CA LEU A 23 106.40 -17.34 -12.35
C LEU A 23 107.14 -16.46 -13.35
N GLN A 24 107.32 -15.17 -13.06
CA GLN A 24 108.08 -14.27 -13.91
C GLN A 24 109.56 -14.67 -13.97
N LEU A 25 110.16 -14.98 -12.82
CA LEU A 25 111.53 -15.48 -12.73
C LEU A 25 111.68 -16.83 -13.45
N HIS A 26 110.71 -17.72 -13.30
CA HIS A 26 110.68 -19.01 -13.99
C HIS A 26 110.55 -18.83 -15.51
N GLY A 27 109.75 -17.88 -15.98
CA GLY A 27 109.64 -17.54 -17.40
C GLY A 27 110.97 -17.12 -18.03
N LEU A 28 111.84 -16.42 -17.28
CA LEU A 28 113.20 -16.12 -17.72
C LEU A 28 114.06 -17.39 -17.85
N VAL A 29 113.93 -18.32 -16.90
CA VAL A 29 114.63 -19.62 -16.96
C VAL A 29 114.13 -20.47 -18.13
N GLU A 30 112.82 -20.47 -18.42
CA GLU A 30 112.25 -21.14 -19.59
C GLU A 30 112.77 -20.55 -20.90
N ALA A 31 112.89 -19.22 -20.99
CA ALA A 31 113.47 -18.55 -22.15
C ALA A 31 114.95 -18.92 -22.34
N ASP A 32 115.73 -18.98 -21.26
CA ASP A 32 117.13 -19.41 -21.30
C ASP A 32 117.27 -20.87 -21.76
N VAL A 33 116.41 -21.77 -21.26
CA VAL A 33 116.36 -23.18 -21.70
C VAL A 33 115.99 -23.25 -23.18
N ALA A 34 114.93 -22.56 -23.60
CA ALA A 34 114.49 -22.51 -25.00
C ALA A 34 115.57 -21.94 -25.95
N ALA A 35 116.34 -20.93 -25.50
CA ALA A 35 117.46 -20.40 -26.27
C ALA A 35 118.59 -21.42 -26.49
N GLN A 36 118.73 -22.42 -25.61
CA GLN A 36 119.67 -23.52 -25.83
C GLN A 36 119.16 -24.56 -26.84
N ALA A 37 117.87 -24.58 -27.19
CA ALA A 37 117.30 -25.55 -28.12
C ALA A 37 118.01 -25.52 -29.48
N GLU A 38 118.17 -24.32 -30.04
CA GLU A 38 118.82 -24.15 -31.33
C GLU A 38 120.32 -24.47 -31.26
N ARG A 39 120.97 -24.17 -30.14
CA ARG A 39 122.38 -24.54 -29.92
C ARG A 39 122.55 -26.05 -29.85
N VAL A 40 121.68 -26.76 -29.13
CA VAL A 40 121.70 -28.24 -29.06
C VAL A 40 121.42 -28.84 -30.44
N ARG A 41 120.44 -28.31 -31.19
CA ARG A 41 120.10 -28.74 -32.55
C ARG A 41 121.26 -28.52 -33.54
N LEU A 42 121.86 -27.33 -33.53
CA LEU A 42 123.01 -26.99 -34.38
C LEU A 42 124.25 -27.79 -34.02
N LEU A 43 124.52 -28.01 -32.73
CA LEU A 43 125.62 -28.87 -32.28
C LEU A 43 125.38 -30.33 -32.66
N GLY A 44 124.15 -30.82 -32.54
CA GLY A 44 123.75 -32.15 -33.02
C GLY A 44 123.95 -32.29 -34.53
N ALA A 45 123.42 -31.37 -35.33
CA ALA A 45 123.60 -31.34 -36.78
C ALA A 45 125.07 -31.19 -37.20
N ALA A 46 125.83 -30.34 -36.50
CA ALA A 46 127.26 -30.19 -36.73
C ALA A 46 128.03 -31.47 -36.38
N ALA A 47 127.66 -32.18 -35.33
CA ALA A 47 128.31 -33.41 -34.91
C ALA A 47 128.07 -34.58 -35.90
N GLN A 48 126.98 -34.56 -36.67
CA GLN A 48 126.69 -35.57 -37.70
C GLN A 48 127.81 -35.70 -38.75
N ARG A 49 128.58 -34.63 -39.00
CA ARG A 49 129.72 -34.66 -39.93
C ARG A 49 130.87 -35.57 -39.46
N PHE A 50 130.93 -35.85 -38.16
CA PHE A 50 131.95 -36.71 -37.53
C PHE A 50 131.46 -38.14 -37.29
N THR A 51 130.21 -38.45 -37.65
CA THR A 51 129.60 -39.77 -37.42
C THR A 51 129.47 -40.62 -38.68
N ARG A 52 129.84 -40.08 -39.85
CA ARG A 52 129.82 -40.80 -41.14
C ARG A 52 131.16 -41.52 -41.35
N PRO A 53 131.19 -42.86 -41.49
CA PRO A 53 132.44 -43.60 -41.71
C PRO A 53 133.04 -43.28 -43.09
N GLY A 54 134.31 -42.86 -43.15
CA GLY A 54 135.08 -42.75 -44.40
C GLY A 54 135.13 -41.39 -45.10
N GLU A 55 134.41 -40.37 -44.61
CA GLU A 55 134.47 -38.99 -45.16
C GLU A 55 134.94 -37.97 -44.10
N GLY A 56 136.04 -37.27 -44.39
CA GLY A 56 136.53 -36.14 -43.60
C GLY A 56 137.33 -36.50 -42.34
N TYR A 57 137.67 -35.46 -41.57
CA TYR A 57 138.45 -35.58 -40.33
C TYR A 57 137.62 -36.21 -39.20
N GLN A 58 138.08 -37.32 -38.62
CA GLN A 58 137.44 -38.01 -37.50
C GLN A 58 138.32 -37.94 -36.25
N PRO A 59 137.95 -37.14 -35.23
CA PRO A 59 138.74 -37.01 -34.01
C PRO A 59 138.59 -38.20 -33.03
N CYS A 60 137.50 -38.98 -33.11
CA CYS A 60 137.24 -40.17 -32.27
C CYS A 60 136.20 -41.11 -32.93
N ASP A 61 135.88 -42.24 -32.26
CA ASP A 61 134.88 -43.21 -32.74
C ASP A 61 133.50 -42.55 -32.97
N PRO A 62 132.91 -42.67 -34.18
CA PRO A 62 131.56 -42.23 -34.49
C PRO A 62 130.50 -42.57 -33.44
N ALA A 63 130.56 -43.77 -32.83
CA ALA A 63 129.61 -44.21 -31.81
C ALA A 63 129.70 -43.36 -30.53
N ALA A 64 130.91 -42.95 -30.14
CA ALA A 64 131.13 -42.10 -28.98
C ALA A 64 130.60 -40.66 -29.20
N VAL A 65 130.70 -40.13 -30.43
CA VAL A 65 130.11 -38.83 -30.80
C VAL A 65 128.58 -38.89 -30.75
N GLN A 66 127.97 -39.94 -31.33
CA GLN A 66 126.52 -40.16 -31.28
C GLN A 66 126.00 -40.28 -29.85
N GLN A 67 126.69 -41.05 -29.00
CA GLN A 67 126.33 -41.18 -27.58
C GLN A 67 126.39 -39.84 -26.84
N ARG A 68 127.38 -39.00 -27.14
CA ARG A 68 127.51 -37.67 -26.51
C ARG A 68 126.40 -36.72 -26.96
N VAL A 69 126.01 -36.74 -28.23
CA VAL A 69 124.86 -35.97 -28.75
C VAL A 69 123.55 -36.47 -28.16
N ALA A 70 123.31 -37.78 -28.12
CA ALA A 70 122.12 -38.37 -27.50
C ALA A 70 122.02 -38.02 -26.00
N THR A 71 123.15 -38.02 -25.28
CA THR A 71 123.20 -37.58 -23.88
C THR A 71 122.86 -36.10 -23.72
N LEU A 72 123.33 -35.23 -24.64
CA LEU A 72 123.02 -33.80 -24.63
C LEU A 72 121.53 -33.54 -24.92
N GLU A 73 120.95 -34.22 -25.91
CA GLU A 73 119.52 -34.13 -26.26
C GLU A 73 118.64 -34.65 -25.12
N SER A 74 119.00 -35.78 -24.51
CA SER A 74 118.31 -36.33 -23.33
C SER A 74 118.35 -35.36 -22.14
N ARG A 75 119.51 -34.76 -21.82
CA ARG A 75 119.61 -33.75 -20.75
C ARG A 75 118.81 -32.48 -21.06
N TYR A 76 118.75 -32.07 -22.32
CA TYR A 76 117.91 -30.94 -22.72
C TYR A 76 116.41 -31.26 -22.54
N GLN A 77 115.97 -32.45 -22.96
CA GLN A 77 114.60 -32.92 -22.74
C GLN A 77 114.25 -33.00 -21.25
N GLU A 78 115.16 -33.52 -20.41
CA GLU A 78 115.01 -33.52 -18.95
C GLU A 78 114.84 -32.09 -18.39
N LEU A 79 115.63 -31.11 -18.85
CA LEU A 79 115.47 -29.71 -18.44
C LEU A 79 114.13 -29.12 -18.88
N VAL A 80 113.64 -29.46 -20.07
CA VAL A 80 112.32 -29.03 -20.57
C VAL A 80 111.20 -29.64 -19.72
N GLU A 81 111.27 -30.93 -19.40
CA GLU A 81 110.26 -31.58 -18.55
C GLU A 81 110.29 -31.04 -17.11
N LEU A 82 111.46 -30.82 -16.52
CA LEU A 82 111.58 -30.17 -15.21
C LEU A 82 111.02 -28.74 -15.23
N ALA A 83 111.23 -27.99 -16.32
CA ALA A 83 110.66 -26.65 -16.48
C ALA A 83 109.13 -26.68 -16.57
N LYS A 84 108.56 -27.62 -17.35
CA LYS A 84 107.10 -27.82 -17.43
C LYS A 84 106.50 -28.21 -16.07
N GLN A 85 107.12 -29.14 -15.36
CA GLN A 85 106.66 -29.59 -14.03
C GLN A 85 106.70 -28.44 -13.02
N ARG A 86 107.79 -27.66 -12.99
CA ARG A 86 107.90 -26.47 -12.12
C ARG A 86 106.85 -25.42 -12.48
N ARG A 87 106.63 -25.15 -13.76
CA ARG A 87 105.60 -24.22 -14.22
C ARG A 87 104.20 -24.68 -13.81
N ALA A 88 103.87 -25.96 -13.98
CA ALA A 88 102.60 -26.52 -13.56
C ALA A 88 102.37 -26.32 -12.05
N GLY A 89 103.37 -26.60 -11.20
CA GLY A 89 103.28 -26.38 -9.75
C GLY A 89 103.17 -24.90 -9.35
N LEU A 90 103.87 -24.00 -10.05
CA LEU A 90 103.73 -22.54 -9.83
C LEU A 90 102.37 -22.01 -10.30
N GLU A 91 101.84 -22.50 -11.41
CA GLU A 91 100.50 -22.12 -11.91
C GLU A 91 99.37 -22.69 -11.02
N GLU A 92 99.57 -23.87 -10.44
CA GLU A 92 98.69 -24.45 -9.42
C GLU A 92 98.71 -23.61 -8.14
N SER A 93 99.89 -23.26 -7.63
CA SER A 93 100.05 -22.34 -6.51
C SER A 93 99.41 -20.97 -6.79
N ARG A 94 99.54 -20.44 -8.02
CA ARG A 94 98.91 -19.17 -8.41
C ARG A 94 97.39 -19.26 -8.35
N ARG A 95 96.81 -20.36 -8.87
CA ARG A 95 95.36 -20.62 -8.81
C ARG A 95 94.87 -20.70 -7.38
N LEU A 96 95.57 -21.43 -6.51
CA LEU A 96 95.27 -21.51 -5.07
C LEU A 96 95.27 -20.13 -4.41
N TRP A 97 96.36 -19.37 -4.55
CA TRP A 97 96.49 -18.08 -3.89
C TRP A 97 95.55 -17.01 -4.48
N LYS A 98 95.21 -17.10 -5.77
CA LYS A 98 94.21 -16.24 -6.39
C LYS A 98 92.82 -16.50 -5.79
N PHE A 99 92.42 -17.77 -5.70
CA PHE A 99 91.17 -18.16 -5.04
C PHE A 99 91.14 -17.69 -3.58
N LEU A 100 92.19 -17.95 -2.80
CA LEU A 100 92.23 -17.56 -1.38
C LEU A 100 92.19 -16.05 -1.16
N TRP A 101 92.77 -15.28 -2.08
CA TRP A 101 92.67 -13.82 -2.07
C TRP A 101 91.24 -13.36 -2.35
N ASP A 102 90.65 -13.83 -3.44
CA ASP A 102 89.29 -13.44 -3.85
C ASP A 102 88.25 -13.87 -2.81
N ALA A 103 88.40 -15.06 -2.21
CA ALA A 103 87.57 -15.52 -1.09
C ALA A 103 87.75 -14.66 0.16
N GLY A 104 88.98 -14.21 0.46
CA GLY A 104 89.23 -13.33 1.59
C GLY A 104 88.52 -11.98 1.46
N GLU A 105 88.52 -11.39 0.26
CA GLU A 105 87.84 -10.11 0.00
C GLU A 105 86.31 -10.23 0.17
N GLU A 106 85.72 -11.28 -0.41
CA GLU A 106 84.28 -11.51 -0.27
C GLU A 106 83.89 -11.85 1.19
N GLU A 107 84.73 -12.59 1.93
CA GLU A 107 84.49 -12.86 3.35
C GLU A 107 84.50 -11.60 4.23
N VAL A 108 85.41 -10.66 3.97
CA VAL A 108 85.45 -9.38 4.69
C VAL A 108 84.16 -8.60 4.42
N TRP A 109 83.76 -8.51 3.16
CA TRP A 109 82.52 -7.84 2.79
C TRP A 109 81.30 -8.49 3.45
N MET A 110 81.20 -9.83 3.43
CA MET A 110 80.10 -10.55 4.08
C MET A 110 80.06 -10.31 5.60
N ARG A 111 81.23 -10.21 6.27
CA ARG A 111 81.30 -9.90 7.71
C ARG A 111 80.77 -8.51 8.03
N GLU A 112 81.09 -7.51 7.21
CA GLU A 112 80.58 -6.15 7.37
C GLU A 112 79.06 -6.12 7.19
N GLN A 113 78.52 -6.82 6.19
CA GLN A 113 77.08 -6.89 5.97
C GLN A 113 76.35 -7.65 7.09
N GLU A 114 76.96 -8.71 7.63
CA GLU A 114 76.45 -9.47 8.77
C GLU A 114 76.27 -8.56 10.00
N GLN A 115 77.21 -7.66 10.27
CA GLN A 115 77.10 -6.69 11.37
C GLN A 115 75.96 -5.69 11.15
N LEU A 116 75.80 -5.17 9.94
CA LEU A 116 74.70 -4.23 9.61
C LEU A 116 73.32 -4.90 9.76
N LEU A 117 73.19 -6.14 9.30
CA LEU A 117 71.95 -6.91 9.40
C LEU A 117 71.58 -7.30 10.83
N SER A 118 72.59 -7.43 11.70
CA SER A 118 72.42 -7.75 13.12
C SER A 118 71.78 -6.62 13.93
N SER A 119 71.66 -5.41 13.37
CA SER A 119 70.92 -4.32 14.01
C SER A 119 69.46 -4.74 14.29
N GLU A 120 68.96 -4.38 15.47
CA GLU A 120 67.58 -4.63 15.91
C GLU A 120 66.69 -3.39 15.76
N GLU A 121 67.20 -2.32 15.15
CA GLU A 121 66.46 -1.08 14.96
C GLU A 121 65.28 -1.26 14.00
N ILE A 122 64.07 -0.99 14.48
CA ILE A 122 62.82 -1.10 13.72
C ILE A 122 62.18 0.25 13.37
N GLY A 123 62.72 1.37 13.88
CA GLY A 123 62.12 2.70 13.79
C GLY A 123 61.33 3.08 15.04
N ARG A 124 60.88 4.34 15.10
CA ARG A 124 60.10 4.90 16.23
C ARG A 124 58.66 5.27 15.86
N ASP A 125 58.38 5.35 14.56
CA ASP A 125 57.12 5.76 13.96
C ASP A 125 57.00 5.18 12.55
N LEU A 126 55.82 5.32 11.93
CA LEU A 126 55.54 4.78 10.60
C LEU A 126 56.54 5.29 9.55
N THR A 127 56.88 6.58 9.59
CA THR A 127 57.80 7.21 8.62
C THR A 127 59.21 6.64 8.72
N SER A 128 59.75 6.52 9.92
CA SER A 128 61.10 5.98 10.16
C SER A 128 61.17 4.49 9.85
N SER A 129 60.14 3.70 10.17
CA SER A 129 60.07 2.28 9.83
C SER A 129 59.95 2.04 8.32
N LEU A 130 59.15 2.83 7.60
CA LEU A 130 59.08 2.78 6.13
C LEU A 130 60.42 3.15 5.48
N ARG A 131 61.11 4.17 6.01
CA ARG A 131 62.46 4.54 5.55
C ARG A 131 63.44 3.37 5.73
N LEU A 132 63.45 2.74 6.90
CA LEU A 132 64.32 1.59 7.18
C LEU A 132 63.98 0.39 6.28
N LEU A 133 62.70 0.12 6.02
CA LEU A 133 62.27 -0.94 5.11
C LEU A 133 62.72 -0.65 3.65
N SER A 134 62.62 0.60 3.22
CA SER A 134 63.11 1.05 1.90
C SER A 134 64.64 0.90 1.78
N GLN A 135 65.39 1.34 2.80
CA GLN A 135 66.84 1.14 2.87
C GLN A 135 67.21 -0.35 2.83
N HIS A 136 66.47 -1.19 3.55
CA HIS A 136 66.68 -2.64 3.53
C HIS A 136 66.35 -3.26 2.17
N ALA A 137 65.35 -2.75 1.45
CA ALA A 137 65.04 -3.19 0.09
C ALA A 137 66.19 -2.88 -0.89
N ALA A 138 66.81 -1.69 -0.77
CA ALA A 138 68.00 -1.35 -1.55
C ALA A 138 69.18 -2.29 -1.24
N PHE A 139 69.44 -2.54 0.06
CA PHE A 139 70.45 -3.49 0.50
C PHE A 139 70.20 -4.92 -0.03
N ARG A 140 68.94 -5.39 -0.06
CA ARG A 140 68.60 -6.68 -0.68
C ARG A 140 68.90 -6.72 -2.18
N GLY A 141 68.76 -5.59 -2.87
CA GLY A 141 69.18 -5.45 -4.27
C GLY A 141 70.69 -5.66 -4.42
N GLU A 142 71.49 -5.06 -3.54
CA GLU A 142 72.95 -5.24 -3.51
C GLU A 142 73.34 -6.70 -3.24
N LEU A 143 72.70 -7.36 -2.27
CA LEU A 143 72.87 -8.81 -2.03
C LEU A 143 72.56 -9.65 -3.26
N SER A 144 71.44 -9.36 -3.93
CA SER A 144 71.05 -10.09 -5.14
C SER A 144 72.07 -9.92 -6.26
N GLY A 145 72.67 -8.74 -6.40
CA GLY A 145 73.75 -8.49 -7.37
C GLY A 145 75.03 -9.26 -7.06
N ARG A 146 75.32 -9.52 -5.78
CA ARG A 146 76.50 -10.26 -5.30
C ARG A 146 76.34 -11.79 -5.36
N ALA A 147 75.10 -12.30 -5.49
CA ALA A 147 74.83 -13.73 -5.53
C ALA A 147 75.57 -14.46 -6.68
N GLY A 148 75.57 -13.88 -7.88
CA GLY A 148 76.25 -14.46 -9.05
C GLY A 148 77.77 -14.57 -8.87
N PRO A 149 78.47 -13.47 -8.53
CA PRO A 149 79.90 -13.49 -8.23
C PRO A 149 80.29 -14.50 -7.14
N VAL A 150 79.52 -14.57 -6.04
CA VAL A 150 79.77 -15.51 -4.94
C VAL A 150 79.63 -16.96 -5.43
N GLU A 151 78.56 -17.30 -6.15
CA GLU A 151 78.38 -18.67 -6.68
C GLU A 151 79.49 -19.05 -7.67
N GLN A 152 79.94 -18.10 -8.51
CA GLN A 152 81.06 -18.33 -9.42
C GLN A 152 82.36 -18.61 -8.67
N LEU A 153 82.64 -17.86 -7.59
CA LEU A 153 83.83 -18.06 -6.77
C LEU A 153 83.78 -19.39 -6.03
N LEU A 154 82.62 -19.76 -5.47
CA LEU A 154 82.40 -21.07 -4.86
C LEU A 154 82.59 -22.20 -5.87
N ALA A 155 82.04 -22.07 -7.08
CA ALA A 155 82.22 -23.04 -8.16
C ALA A 155 83.70 -23.20 -8.55
N GLN A 156 84.47 -22.10 -8.61
CA GLN A 156 85.93 -22.15 -8.82
C GLN A 156 86.63 -22.92 -7.70
N GLY A 157 86.26 -22.66 -6.44
CA GLY A 157 86.77 -23.40 -5.28
C GLY A 157 86.46 -24.90 -5.35
N ARG A 158 85.22 -25.28 -5.67
CA ARG A 158 84.80 -26.69 -5.84
C ARG A 158 85.59 -27.39 -6.96
N VAL A 159 85.87 -26.70 -8.07
CA VAL A 159 86.72 -27.21 -9.16
C VAL A 159 88.16 -27.44 -8.68
N LEU A 160 88.73 -26.50 -7.91
CA LEU A 160 90.08 -26.67 -7.34
C LEU A 160 90.15 -27.85 -6.36
N VAL A 161 89.11 -28.08 -5.56
CA VAL A 161 89.02 -29.24 -4.68
C VAL A 161 88.94 -30.55 -5.49
N ALA A 162 88.13 -30.59 -6.54
CA ALA A 162 87.94 -31.77 -7.38
C ALA A 162 89.20 -32.14 -8.20
N GLN A 163 89.98 -31.14 -8.63
CA GLN A 163 91.25 -31.36 -9.35
C GLN A 163 92.35 -31.93 -8.46
N GLY A 164 92.22 -31.81 -7.13
CA GLY A 164 93.23 -32.25 -6.18
C GLY A 164 94.46 -31.32 -6.14
N GLY A 165 95.49 -31.72 -5.39
CA GLY A 165 96.78 -31.02 -5.36
C GLY A 165 97.03 -30.14 -4.13
N LEU A 166 97.76 -29.04 -4.31
CA LEU A 166 98.24 -28.18 -3.23
C LEU A 166 97.11 -27.43 -2.52
N GLY A 167 97.04 -27.55 -1.19
CA GLY A 167 96.14 -26.74 -0.37
C GLY A 167 94.65 -27.11 -0.44
N VAL A 168 94.29 -28.27 -1.02
CA VAL A 168 92.90 -28.72 -1.20
C VAL A 168 92.07 -28.67 0.08
N ALA A 169 92.61 -29.13 1.21
CA ALA A 169 91.91 -29.09 2.49
C ALA A 169 91.53 -27.66 2.91
N LYS A 170 92.45 -26.70 2.70
CA LYS A 170 92.23 -25.28 3.01
C LYS A 170 91.21 -24.63 2.06
N VAL A 171 91.20 -25.03 0.78
CA VAL A 171 90.21 -24.58 -0.19
C VAL A 171 88.83 -25.13 0.17
N ALA A 172 88.73 -26.42 0.50
CA ALA A 172 87.47 -27.05 0.90
C ALA A 172 86.87 -26.39 2.15
N GLU A 173 87.66 -26.21 3.21
CA GLU A 173 87.25 -25.50 4.43
C GLU A 173 86.77 -24.07 4.12
N ARG A 174 87.45 -23.36 3.20
CA ARG A 174 87.08 -22.01 2.81
C ARG A 174 85.77 -21.95 2.02
N VAL A 175 85.55 -22.90 1.10
CA VAL A 175 84.30 -23.00 0.33
C VAL A 175 83.13 -23.27 1.27
N GLU A 176 83.26 -24.23 2.18
CA GLU A 176 82.23 -24.57 3.17
C GLU A 176 81.90 -23.37 4.06
N ALA A 177 82.91 -22.72 4.65
CA ALA A 177 82.70 -21.55 5.51
C ALA A 177 82.03 -20.36 4.78
N MET A 178 82.36 -20.17 3.50
CA MET A 178 81.77 -19.11 2.68
C MET A 178 80.32 -19.43 2.27
N GLU A 179 80.02 -20.69 1.96
CA GLU A 179 78.65 -21.18 1.73
C GLU A 179 77.77 -20.96 2.98
N GLU A 180 78.23 -21.40 4.15
CA GLU A 180 77.52 -21.22 5.42
C GLU A 180 77.28 -19.73 5.73
N ARG A 181 78.30 -18.89 5.56
CA ARG A 181 78.18 -17.45 5.82
C ARG A 181 77.21 -16.77 4.84
N TRP A 182 77.23 -17.16 3.57
CA TRP A 182 76.30 -16.64 2.58
C TRP A 182 74.84 -17.00 2.93
N GLN A 183 74.58 -18.25 3.31
CA GLN A 183 73.25 -18.67 3.75
C GLN A 183 72.80 -17.91 5.00
N LYS A 184 73.67 -17.78 6.00
CA LYS A 184 73.39 -16.99 7.21
C LYS A 184 73.04 -15.54 6.89
N LEU A 185 73.74 -14.92 5.93
CA LEU A 185 73.47 -13.55 5.50
C LEU A 185 72.09 -13.40 4.87
N LEU A 186 71.68 -14.35 4.02
CA LEU A 186 70.34 -14.38 3.41
C LEU A 186 69.24 -14.58 4.47
N GLU A 187 69.48 -15.43 5.47
CA GLU A 187 68.57 -15.64 6.59
C GLU A 187 68.40 -14.36 7.42
N LEU A 188 69.50 -13.72 7.82
CA LEU A 188 69.49 -12.46 8.58
C LEU A 188 68.78 -11.35 7.79
N ALA A 189 69.01 -11.26 6.47
CA ALA A 189 68.33 -10.30 5.61
C ALA A 189 66.81 -10.55 5.55
N THR A 190 66.40 -11.82 5.51
CA THR A 190 64.98 -12.21 5.51
C THR A 190 64.33 -11.91 6.87
N GLN A 191 65.01 -12.23 7.97
CA GLN A 191 64.54 -11.95 9.33
C GLN A 191 64.41 -10.44 9.58
N ARG A 192 65.40 -9.64 9.19
CA ARG A 192 65.33 -8.17 9.28
C ARG A 192 64.17 -7.61 8.45
N GLN A 193 63.93 -8.14 7.24
CA GLN A 193 62.80 -7.70 6.43
C GLN A 193 61.45 -8.00 7.09
N ARG A 194 61.28 -9.18 7.69
CA ARG A 194 60.07 -9.53 8.44
C ARG A 194 59.86 -8.57 9.60
N ARG A 195 60.87 -8.41 10.47
CA ARG A 195 60.84 -7.46 11.60
C ARG A 195 60.44 -6.04 11.18
N LEU A 196 61.02 -5.52 10.08
CA LEU A 196 60.70 -4.18 9.59
C LEU A 196 59.26 -4.08 9.03
N ARG A 197 58.77 -5.12 8.34
CA ARG A 197 57.38 -5.16 7.87
C ARG A 197 56.38 -5.23 9.02
N ASP A 198 56.67 -6.07 10.01
CA ASP A 198 55.84 -6.22 11.20
C ASP A 198 55.78 -4.89 11.98
N ALA A 199 56.91 -4.19 12.11
CA ALA A 199 56.99 -2.86 12.71
C ALA A 199 56.20 -1.80 11.92
N VAL A 200 56.29 -1.83 10.57
CA VAL A 200 55.45 -0.95 9.72
C VAL A 200 53.97 -1.23 9.98
N GLY A 201 53.54 -2.50 10.03
CA GLY A 201 52.16 -2.87 10.33
C GLY A 201 51.71 -2.37 11.71
N PHE A 202 52.57 -2.48 12.73
CA PHE A 202 52.30 -1.96 14.07
C PHE A 202 52.14 -0.44 14.09
N PHE A 203 53.08 0.31 13.52
CA PHE A 203 53.00 1.77 13.52
C PHE A 203 51.88 2.31 12.62
N GLN A 204 51.54 1.59 11.54
CA GLN A 204 50.37 1.91 10.73
C GLN A 204 49.09 1.77 11.56
N PHE A 205 48.95 0.68 12.32
CA PHE A 205 47.81 0.50 13.22
C PHE A 205 47.73 1.63 14.24
N GLN A 206 48.86 2.02 14.84
CA GLN A 206 48.89 3.10 15.83
C GLN A 206 48.42 4.44 15.26
N ALA A 207 48.79 4.76 14.02
CA ALA A 207 48.39 5.97 13.33
C ALA A 207 46.88 5.95 13.00
N GLU A 208 46.40 4.89 12.34
CA GLU A 208 44.99 4.76 11.97
C GLU A 208 44.07 4.69 13.20
N ALA A 209 44.50 4.06 14.29
CA ALA A 209 43.79 4.07 15.56
C ALA A 209 43.73 5.48 16.18
N ALA A 210 44.77 6.30 16.04
CA ALA A 210 44.76 7.69 16.52
C ALA A 210 43.79 8.56 15.71
N ASP A 211 43.75 8.37 14.39
CA ASP A 211 42.80 9.06 13.52
C ASP A 211 41.35 8.67 13.87
N ALA A 212 41.09 7.39 14.12
CA ALA A 212 39.78 6.91 14.57
C ALA A 212 39.38 7.48 15.94
N GLU A 213 40.32 7.59 16.89
CA GLU A 213 40.08 8.21 18.20
C GLU A 213 39.74 9.70 18.08
N ALA A 214 40.48 10.44 17.26
CA ALA A 214 40.22 11.86 17.02
C ALA A 214 38.84 12.08 16.40
N TRP A 215 38.49 11.27 15.39
CA TRP A 215 37.17 11.33 14.77
C TRP A 215 36.05 10.99 15.78
N LEU A 216 36.23 9.98 16.63
CA LEU A 216 35.25 9.62 17.67
C LEU A 216 34.99 10.78 18.63
N GLU A 217 36.02 11.54 18.99
CA GLU A 217 35.88 12.70 19.88
C GLU A 217 35.12 13.85 19.22
N ASP A 218 35.37 14.13 17.95
CA ASP A 218 34.65 15.15 17.20
C ASP A 218 33.19 14.75 16.93
N ALA A 219 32.94 13.51 16.53
CA ALA A 219 31.59 12.99 16.34
C ALA A 219 30.78 13.00 17.66
N LEU A 220 31.43 12.71 18.79
CA LEU A 220 30.79 12.79 20.11
C LEU A 220 30.35 14.23 20.44
N ARG A 221 31.12 15.25 20.06
CA ARG A 221 30.74 16.66 20.27
C ARG A 221 29.48 17.01 19.49
N LEU A 222 29.37 16.55 18.24
CA LEU A 222 28.18 16.78 17.41
C LEU A 222 26.93 16.12 18.02
N VAL A 223 27.07 14.87 18.44
CA VAL A 223 25.96 14.11 19.05
C VAL A 223 25.57 14.66 20.43
N ALA A 224 26.50 15.25 21.18
CA ALA A 224 26.28 15.68 22.56
C ALA A 224 25.50 17.01 22.72
N SER A 225 25.21 17.76 21.65
CA SER A 225 24.44 19.02 21.78
C SER A 225 23.05 18.75 22.43
N PRO A 226 22.59 19.56 23.40
CA PRO A 226 21.28 19.37 24.02
C PRO A 226 20.12 19.99 23.24
N GLU A 227 20.40 20.68 22.13
CA GLU A 227 19.41 21.44 21.37
C GLU A 227 18.47 20.51 20.57
N LEU A 228 17.17 20.68 20.79
CA LEU A 228 16.11 19.93 20.11
C LEU A 228 15.24 20.79 19.18
N GLY A 229 15.49 22.11 19.10
CA GLY A 229 14.64 23.05 18.37
C GLY A 229 13.50 23.62 19.24
N HIS A 230 12.92 24.73 18.78
CA HIS A 230 11.86 25.47 19.49
C HIS A 230 10.51 25.46 18.74
N ASP A 231 10.47 24.91 17.54
CA ASP A 231 9.27 24.75 16.71
C ASP A 231 9.43 23.56 15.76
N GLU A 232 8.39 23.26 14.98
CA GLU A 232 8.40 22.14 14.03
C GLU A 232 9.50 22.27 12.97
N TYR A 233 9.76 23.49 12.48
CA TYR A 233 10.72 23.73 11.41
C TYR A 233 12.17 23.56 11.86
N SER A 234 12.56 24.23 12.95
CA SER A 234 13.89 24.14 13.57
C SER A 234 14.21 22.71 14.00
N THR A 235 13.26 22.03 14.66
CA THR A 235 13.40 20.62 15.07
C THR A 235 13.58 19.70 13.87
N ARG A 236 12.82 19.91 12.79
CA ARG A 236 12.94 19.13 11.54
C ARG A 236 14.29 19.35 10.87
N SER A 237 14.82 20.57 10.88
CA SER A 237 16.16 20.88 10.36
C SER A 237 17.26 20.18 11.16
N LEU A 238 17.20 20.25 12.50
CA LEU A 238 18.14 19.55 13.39
C LEU A 238 18.05 18.02 13.22
N ALA A 239 16.83 17.47 13.09
CA ALA A 239 16.64 16.05 12.82
C ALA A 239 17.24 15.62 11.48
N ARG A 240 17.22 16.49 10.46
CA ARG A 240 17.87 16.23 9.16
C ARG A 240 19.39 16.24 9.29
N GLN A 241 19.95 17.28 9.91
CA GLN A 241 21.40 17.38 10.15
C GLN A 241 21.92 16.18 10.97
N HIS A 242 21.17 15.77 11.99
CA HIS A 242 21.54 14.62 12.81
C HIS A 242 21.52 13.30 12.04
N ARG A 243 20.66 13.14 11.02
CA ARG A 243 20.71 11.94 10.16
C ARG A 243 22.03 11.84 9.40
N GLU A 244 22.58 12.96 8.94
CA GLU A 244 23.89 12.98 8.27
C GLU A 244 24.98 12.48 9.23
N VAL A 245 24.96 12.94 10.48
CA VAL A 245 25.86 12.45 11.54
C VAL A 245 25.66 10.95 11.82
N GLN A 246 24.42 10.44 11.82
CA GLN A 246 24.17 9.00 12.01
C GLN A 246 24.74 8.15 10.87
N GLU A 247 24.65 8.63 9.63
CA GLU A 247 25.27 7.95 8.47
C GLU A 247 26.79 7.97 8.58
N GLU A 248 27.40 9.10 8.97
CA GLU A 248 28.84 9.16 9.24
C GLU A 248 29.27 8.16 10.32
N VAL A 249 28.50 8.04 11.41
CA VAL A 249 28.77 7.04 12.46
C VAL A 249 28.72 5.62 11.91
N ARG A 250 27.71 5.28 11.09
CA ARG A 250 27.62 3.96 10.46
C ARG A 250 28.79 3.70 9.51
N ASN A 251 29.19 4.70 8.72
CA ASN A 251 30.27 4.60 7.74
C ASN A 251 31.66 4.43 8.37
N HIS A 252 31.83 4.76 9.66
CA HIS A 252 33.08 4.53 10.38
C HIS A 252 33.20 3.11 10.97
N ARG A 253 32.12 2.32 10.99
CA ARG A 253 32.19 0.93 11.47
C ARG A 253 33.25 0.08 10.73
N PRO A 254 33.30 0.09 9.38
CA PRO A 254 34.30 -0.68 8.64
C PRO A 254 35.75 -0.30 8.96
N ILE A 255 36.01 0.96 9.36
CA ILE A 255 37.36 1.41 9.77
C ILE A 255 37.76 0.73 11.08
N ILE A 256 36.84 0.66 12.05
CA ILE A 256 37.07 -0.04 13.32
C ILE A 256 37.24 -1.56 13.08
N ASP A 257 36.49 -2.15 12.15
CA ASP A 257 36.64 -3.56 11.77
C ASP A 257 38.00 -3.82 11.08
N ALA A 258 38.44 -2.94 10.18
CA ALA A 258 39.76 -3.02 9.55
C ALA A 258 40.90 -2.94 10.59
N LEU A 259 40.76 -2.11 11.62
CA LEU A 259 41.70 -2.06 12.75
C LEU A 259 41.75 -3.38 13.53
N HIS A 260 40.61 -4.09 13.67
CA HIS A 260 40.59 -5.42 14.29
C HIS A 260 41.32 -6.46 13.42
N GLU A 261 41.08 -6.46 12.11
CA GLU A 261 41.77 -7.35 11.17
C GLU A 261 43.28 -7.09 11.17
N GLN A 262 43.68 -5.81 11.14
CA GLN A 262 45.08 -5.42 11.18
C GLN A 262 45.74 -5.88 12.49
N ALA A 263 45.11 -5.63 13.64
CA ALA A 263 45.63 -6.10 14.94
C ALA A 263 45.77 -7.62 14.99
N GLY A 264 44.83 -8.37 14.41
CA GLY A 264 44.90 -9.84 14.32
C GLY A 264 45.98 -10.37 13.39
N SER A 265 46.46 -9.54 12.45
CA SER A 265 47.56 -9.88 11.54
C SER A 265 48.95 -9.59 12.11
N LEU A 266 49.04 -8.85 13.22
CA LEU A 266 50.30 -8.52 13.87
C LEU A 266 50.87 -9.73 14.63
N PRO A 267 52.21 -9.88 14.70
CA PRO A 267 52.82 -10.93 15.49
C PRO A 267 52.70 -10.65 17.00
N ALA A 268 52.77 -11.72 17.81
CA ALA A 268 52.56 -11.69 19.27
C ALA A 268 53.24 -10.51 20.01
N PRO A 269 54.52 -10.17 19.76
CA PRO A 269 55.16 -9.06 20.47
C PRO A 269 54.50 -7.69 20.26
N PHE A 270 53.88 -7.48 19.10
CA PHE A 270 53.17 -6.23 18.77
C PHE A 270 51.68 -6.32 19.11
N SER A 271 51.05 -7.49 18.96
CA SER A 271 49.64 -7.65 19.31
C SER A 271 49.41 -7.60 20.82
N ASP A 272 50.36 -8.11 21.62
CA ASP A 272 50.31 -8.10 23.09
C ASP A 272 50.75 -6.75 23.68
N ASP A 273 51.29 -5.85 22.86
CA ASP A 273 51.64 -4.50 23.29
C ASP A 273 50.37 -3.78 23.77
N PRO A 274 50.38 -3.13 24.97
CA PRO A 274 49.23 -2.41 25.48
C PRO A 274 48.66 -1.37 24.50
N ALA A 275 49.51 -0.77 23.66
CA ALA A 275 49.11 0.19 22.64
C ALA A 275 48.21 -0.44 21.55
N VAL A 276 48.15 -1.77 21.44
CA VAL A 276 47.23 -2.52 20.58
C VAL A 276 46.16 -3.22 21.42
N ALA A 277 46.58 -4.09 22.35
CA ALA A 277 45.70 -4.98 23.11
C ALA A 277 44.63 -4.24 23.94
N SER A 278 44.97 -3.09 24.52
CA SER A 278 44.02 -2.30 25.32
C SER A 278 43.27 -1.25 24.50
N ARG A 279 43.89 -0.78 23.42
CA ARG A 279 43.39 0.35 22.62
C ARG A 279 42.18 -0.04 21.78
N LEU A 280 42.21 -1.22 21.17
CA LEU A 280 41.12 -1.70 20.32
C LEU A 280 39.79 -1.92 21.09
N PRO A 281 39.78 -2.59 22.27
CA PRO A 281 38.58 -2.64 23.11
C PRO A 281 38.09 -1.25 23.57
N ALA A 282 38.99 -0.31 23.82
CA ALA A 282 38.63 1.05 24.22
C ALA A 282 37.96 1.83 23.07
N LEU A 283 38.50 1.73 21.86
CA LEU A 283 37.92 2.24 20.62
C LEU A 283 36.52 1.68 20.38
N GLU A 284 36.38 0.35 20.46
CA GLU A 284 35.11 -0.34 20.27
C GLU A 284 34.05 0.11 21.29
N ARG A 285 34.44 0.27 22.56
CA ARG A 285 33.56 0.81 23.60
C ARG A 285 33.14 2.25 23.29
N ARG A 286 34.08 3.13 22.94
CA ARG A 286 33.79 4.53 22.59
C ARG A 286 32.86 4.62 21.38
N TYR A 287 33.08 3.81 20.34
CA TYR A 287 32.20 3.73 19.18
C TYR A 287 30.77 3.30 19.55
N ARG A 288 30.61 2.25 20.37
CA ARG A 288 29.29 1.81 20.84
C ARG A 288 28.58 2.87 21.68
N GLU A 289 29.31 3.55 22.55
CA GLU A 289 28.78 4.67 23.34
C GLU A 289 28.33 5.83 22.43
N LEU A 290 29.11 6.18 21.40
CA LEU A 290 28.75 7.19 20.41
C LEU A 290 27.49 6.79 19.64
N ALA A 291 27.44 5.57 19.10
CA ALA A 291 26.28 5.06 18.37
C ALA A 291 25.01 5.06 19.22
N ALA A 292 25.10 4.64 20.49
CA ALA A 292 23.98 4.67 21.43
C ALA A 292 23.51 6.11 21.72
N ARG A 293 24.45 7.06 21.92
CA ARG A 293 24.10 8.47 22.09
C ARG A 293 23.48 9.08 20.84
N ALA A 294 23.98 8.73 19.65
CA ALA A 294 23.45 9.19 18.38
C ALA A 294 22.01 8.72 18.20
N GLU A 295 21.73 7.46 18.53
CA GLU A 295 20.37 6.92 18.45
C GLU A 295 19.43 7.54 19.49
N ARG A 296 19.92 7.75 20.72
CA ARG A 296 19.14 8.47 21.74
C ARG A 296 18.77 9.87 21.28
N ARG A 297 19.73 10.64 20.74
CA ARG A 297 19.44 11.98 20.22
C ARG A 297 18.46 11.96 19.05
N ARG A 298 18.57 10.98 18.15
CA ARG A 298 17.60 10.80 17.06
C ARG A 298 16.19 10.63 17.62
N GLN A 299 16.03 9.81 18.66
CA GLN A 299 14.75 9.63 19.33
C GLN A 299 14.27 10.92 20.00
N GLU A 300 15.14 11.63 20.73
CA GLU A 300 14.77 12.90 21.38
C GLU A 300 14.34 13.99 20.37
N LEU A 301 15.00 14.09 19.21
CA LEU A 301 14.60 15.00 18.12
C LEU A 301 13.27 14.57 17.48
N GLN A 302 13.05 13.27 17.32
CA GLN A 302 11.78 12.75 16.79
C GLN A 302 10.63 12.98 17.75
N ASP A 303 10.84 12.78 19.05
CA ASP A 303 9.86 13.05 20.09
C ASP A 303 9.52 14.55 20.16
N ALA A 304 10.53 15.42 20.09
CA ALA A 304 10.32 16.86 20.01
C ALA A 304 9.51 17.27 18.77
N LEU A 305 9.81 16.69 17.59
CA LEU A 305 9.07 16.97 16.36
C LEU A 305 7.60 16.54 16.48
N SER A 306 7.37 15.32 16.96
CA SER A 306 6.04 14.77 17.22
C SER A 306 5.26 15.64 18.22
N LEU A 307 5.92 16.18 19.26
CA LEU A 307 5.29 17.09 20.23
C LEU A 307 4.83 18.39 19.57
N TYR A 308 5.67 19.01 18.74
CA TYR A 308 5.29 20.26 18.05
C TYR A 308 4.16 20.03 17.03
N THR A 309 4.22 18.94 16.25
CA THR A 309 3.15 18.57 15.32
C THR A 309 1.85 18.26 16.07
N MET A 310 1.92 17.58 17.21
CA MET A 310 0.75 17.31 18.04
C MET A 310 0.09 18.62 18.51
N ARG A 311 0.89 19.58 18.99
CA ARG A 311 0.39 20.87 19.47
C ARG A 311 -0.22 21.69 18.34
N SER A 312 0.47 21.83 17.21
CA SER A 312 -0.03 22.60 16.07
C SER A 312 -1.33 22.02 15.50
N GLU A 313 -1.43 20.69 15.38
CA GLU A 313 -2.66 20.03 14.93
C GLU A 313 -3.80 20.15 15.96
N ALA A 314 -3.50 20.05 17.26
CA ALA A 314 -4.49 20.25 18.31
C ALA A 314 -5.04 21.69 18.32
N ASP A 315 -4.17 22.68 18.15
CA ASP A 315 -4.55 24.09 18.05
C ASP A 315 -5.41 24.35 16.80
N ALA A 316 -5.01 23.81 15.65
CA ALA A 316 -5.77 23.92 14.41
C ALA A 316 -7.16 23.25 14.51
N CYS A 317 -7.24 22.09 15.17
CA CYS A 317 -8.54 21.46 15.46
C CYS A 317 -9.37 22.34 16.42
N GLY A 318 -8.75 22.89 17.46
CA GLY A 318 -9.41 23.76 18.42
C GLY A 318 -9.96 25.06 17.82
N LEU A 319 -9.28 25.63 16.82
CA LEU A 319 -9.76 26.80 16.06
C LEU A 319 -10.98 26.44 15.21
N TRP A 320 -10.94 25.33 14.48
CA TRP A 320 -12.09 24.86 13.69
C TRP A 320 -13.29 24.60 14.60
N VAL A 321 -13.09 23.95 15.76
CA VAL A 321 -14.16 23.73 16.74
C VAL A 321 -14.74 25.05 17.21
N ALA A 322 -13.91 26.03 17.57
CA ALA A 322 -14.40 27.34 18.02
C ALA A 322 -15.26 28.06 16.96
N GLU A 323 -14.82 28.03 15.69
CA GLU A 323 -15.55 28.62 14.58
C GLU A 323 -16.92 27.94 14.39
N LYS A 324 -16.95 26.61 14.39
CA LYS A 324 -18.19 25.85 14.20
C LYS A 324 -19.12 25.90 15.40
N GLU A 325 -18.59 25.97 16.63
CA GLU A 325 -19.38 26.25 17.84
C GLU A 325 -20.14 27.57 17.70
N GLN A 326 -19.44 28.65 17.30
CA GLN A 326 -20.08 29.95 17.07
C GLN A 326 -21.13 29.88 15.95
N TRP A 327 -20.82 29.18 14.88
CA TRP A 327 -21.77 28.98 13.78
C TRP A 327 -23.04 28.22 14.20
N LEU A 328 -22.91 27.17 15.02
CA LEU A 328 -24.05 26.44 15.57
C LEU A 328 -24.87 27.29 16.55
N HIS A 329 -24.20 28.09 17.39
CA HIS A 329 -24.90 29.01 18.29
C HIS A 329 -25.66 30.12 17.56
N ALA A 330 -25.11 30.64 16.47
CA ALA A 330 -25.75 31.64 15.61
C ALA A 330 -26.80 31.06 14.66
N MET A 331 -26.95 29.74 14.61
CA MET A 331 -27.97 29.08 13.79
C MET A 331 -29.32 29.10 14.51
N ASP A 332 -30.20 29.97 14.03
CA ASP A 332 -31.61 30.03 14.42
C ASP A 332 -32.40 28.92 13.71
N VAL A 333 -33.41 28.38 14.40
CA VAL A 333 -34.34 27.39 13.85
C VAL A 333 -35.57 28.15 13.35
N PRO A 334 -35.80 28.26 12.04
CA PRO A 334 -36.94 29.02 11.50
C PRO A 334 -38.27 28.29 11.70
N ASP A 335 -39.36 29.05 11.83
CA ASP A 335 -40.72 28.49 11.90
C ASP A 335 -41.28 28.09 10.53
N ARG A 336 -40.73 28.62 9.44
CA ARG A 336 -41.22 28.37 8.07
C ARG A 336 -40.55 27.12 7.50
N LEU A 337 -41.34 26.22 6.93
CA LEU A 337 -40.85 24.97 6.35
C LEU A 337 -39.75 25.18 5.29
N GLU A 338 -39.96 26.08 4.34
CA GLU A 338 -38.99 26.38 3.27
C GLU A 338 -37.64 26.86 3.83
N ASP A 339 -37.67 27.76 4.81
CA ASP A 339 -36.46 28.29 5.45
C ASP A 339 -35.77 27.22 6.33
N LEU A 340 -36.57 26.37 6.98
CA LEU A 340 -36.08 25.27 7.81
C LEU A 340 -35.38 24.18 6.99
N GLU A 341 -35.93 23.81 5.83
CA GLU A 341 -35.29 22.87 4.89
C GLU A 341 -33.94 23.43 4.40
N VAL A 342 -33.86 24.72 4.11
CA VAL A 342 -32.60 25.38 3.74
C VAL A 342 -31.59 25.33 4.89
N VAL A 343 -32.00 25.62 6.13
CA VAL A 343 -31.13 25.52 7.30
C VAL A 343 -30.67 24.08 7.54
N GLN A 344 -31.55 23.10 7.36
CA GLN A 344 -31.22 21.68 7.49
C GLN A 344 -30.20 21.23 6.44
N GLN A 345 -30.41 21.57 5.16
CA GLN A 345 -29.44 21.26 4.10
C GLN A 345 -28.07 21.91 4.39
N ARG A 346 -28.07 23.14 4.90
CA ARG A 346 -26.84 23.80 5.33
C ARG A 346 -26.19 23.09 6.52
N PHE A 347 -26.98 22.59 7.47
CA PHE A 347 -26.50 21.78 8.60
C PHE A 347 -25.86 20.46 8.15
N GLU A 348 -26.44 19.78 7.16
CA GLU A 348 -25.91 18.52 6.63
C GLU A 348 -24.48 18.65 6.06
N THR A 349 -24.09 19.85 5.61
CA THR A 349 -22.69 20.11 5.18
C THR A 349 -21.67 19.99 6.31
N LEU A 350 -22.10 20.04 7.58
CA LEU A 350 -21.23 19.90 8.74
C LEU A 350 -20.71 18.47 8.92
N GLU A 351 -21.50 17.45 8.56
CA GLU A 351 -21.16 16.04 8.75
C GLU A 351 -19.83 15.61 8.09
N PRO A 352 -19.58 15.89 6.79
CA PRO A 352 -18.30 15.56 6.17
C PRO A 352 -17.12 16.31 6.81
N GLU A 353 -17.32 17.57 7.24
CA GLU A 353 -16.28 18.32 7.94
C GLU A 353 -15.97 17.71 9.32
N MET A 354 -17.00 17.29 10.06
CA MET A 354 -16.87 16.58 11.34
C MET A 354 -16.11 15.27 11.20
N ASN A 355 -16.39 14.50 10.14
CA ASN A 355 -15.66 13.26 9.85
C ASN A 355 -14.18 13.52 9.56
N SER A 356 -13.87 14.59 8.81
CA SER A 356 -12.49 15.03 8.60
C SER A 356 -11.81 15.41 9.91
N LEU A 357 -12.47 16.20 10.76
CA LEU A 357 -11.91 16.58 12.06
C LEU A 357 -11.71 15.38 12.99
N ALA A 358 -12.66 14.45 13.04
CA ALA A 358 -12.55 13.22 13.84
C ALA A 358 -11.29 12.42 13.48
N SER A 359 -10.96 12.35 12.18
CA SER A 359 -9.73 11.70 11.72
C SER A 359 -8.46 12.40 12.20
N ARG A 360 -8.46 13.74 12.25
CA ARG A 360 -7.35 14.56 12.74
C ARG A 360 -7.20 14.45 14.26
N VAL A 361 -8.30 14.50 15.01
CA VAL A 361 -8.31 14.27 16.47
C VAL A 361 -7.77 12.87 16.79
N ALA A 362 -8.15 11.85 16.03
CA ALA A 362 -7.59 10.50 16.15
C ALA A 362 -6.07 10.45 15.85
N ALA A 363 -5.60 11.22 14.85
CA ALA A 363 -4.17 11.34 14.57
C ALA A 363 -3.39 11.98 15.73
N VAL A 364 -3.91 13.08 16.30
CA VAL A 364 -3.33 13.72 17.49
C VAL A 364 -3.28 12.75 18.67
N ASN A 365 -4.34 11.98 18.91
CA ASN A 365 -4.39 10.96 19.96
C ASN A 365 -3.30 9.87 19.77
N ARG A 366 -3.09 9.40 18.54
CA ARG A 366 -2.02 8.42 18.24
C ARG A 366 -0.63 8.99 18.49
N ILE A 367 -0.37 10.24 18.10
CA ILE A 367 0.91 10.92 18.38
C ILE A 367 1.10 11.05 19.89
N ALA A 368 0.05 11.43 20.62
CA ALA A 368 0.09 11.53 22.07
C ALA A 368 0.43 10.18 22.73
N ASP A 369 -0.19 9.07 22.31
CA ASP A 369 0.09 7.74 22.85
C ASP A 369 1.55 7.31 22.62
N GLN A 370 2.11 7.60 21.43
CA GLN A 370 3.52 7.36 21.14
C GLN A 370 4.43 8.17 22.07
N LEU A 371 4.17 9.47 22.21
CA LEU A 371 4.95 10.37 23.08
C LEU A 371 4.88 9.97 24.56
N LEU A 372 3.75 9.45 25.02
CA LEU A 372 3.63 8.96 26.40
C LEU A 372 4.49 7.71 26.65
N GLY A 373 4.80 6.93 25.61
CA GLY A 373 5.73 5.81 25.69
C GLY A 373 7.20 6.20 25.60
N THR A 374 7.54 7.23 24.81
CA THR A 374 8.93 7.58 24.48
C THR A 374 9.47 8.75 25.28
N ASP A 375 8.70 9.84 25.44
CA ASP A 375 9.17 11.08 26.06
C ASP A 375 8.62 11.26 27.47
N ARG A 376 9.45 10.90 28.46
CA ARG A 376 9.11 11.08 29.88
C ARG A 376 9.05 12.54 30.32
N ARG A 377 9.70 13.47 29.63
CA ARG A 377 9.83 14.88 30.05
C ARG A 377 8.54 15.66 29.83
N HIS A 378 7.83 15.37 28.74
CA HIS A 378 6.64 16.14 28.32
C HIS A 378 5.32 15.40 28.54
N GLN A 379 5.29 14.27 29.26
CA GLN A 379 4.08 13.46 29.42
C GLN A 379 2.87 14.23 29.97
N GLU A 380 3.09 15.11 30.96
CA GLU A 380 2.01 15.91 31.54
C GLU A 380 1.41 16.88 30.53
N SER A 381 2.26 17.62 29.80
CA SER A 381 1.81 18.52 28.73
C SER A 381 1.07 17.77 27.63
N VAL A 382 1.58 16.60 27.20
CA VAL A 382 0.92 15.74 26.21
C VAL A 382 -0.46 15.28 26.70
N ARG A 383 -0.57 14.82 27.96
CA ARG A 383 -1.85 14.43 28.55
C ARG A 383 -2.83 15.60 28.58
N LEU A 384 -2.38 16.78 28.99
CA LEU A 384 -3.21 17.98 29.08
C LEU A 384 -3.74 18.40 27.71
N THR A 385 -2.87 18.54 26.71
CA THR A 385 -3.28 18.91 25.33
C THR A 385 -4.27 17.90 24.76
N ARG A 386 -4.02 16.60 24.99
CA ARG A 386 -4.93 15.53 24.56
C ARG A 386 -6.30 15.62 25.24
N GLN A 387 -6.33 15.81 26.55
CA GLN A 387 -7.57 15.93 27.31
C GLN A 387 -8.37 17.17 26.90
N GLN A 388 -7.70 18.30 26.70
CA GLN A 388 -8.33 19.54 26.24
C GLN A 388 -8.95 19.38 24.85
N LEU A 389 -8.20 18.82 23.88
CA LEU A 389 -8.72 18.60 22.54
C LEU A 389 -9.93 17.64 22.54
N ASN A 390 -9.80 16.49 23.20
CA ASN A 390 -10.90 15.51 23.25
C ASN A 390 -12.11 16.08 23.99
N GLY A 391 -11.91 16.79 25.10
CA GLY A 391 -13.01 17.44 25.83
C GLY A 391 -13.75 18.48 24.99
N ARG A 392 -13.02 19.32 24.23
CA ARG A 392 -13.64 20.26 23.29
C ARG A 392 -14.37 19.56 22.15
N TRP A 393 -13.78 18.50 21.61
CA TRP A 393 -14.41 17.71 20.55
C TRP A 393 -15.70 17.02 21.02
N ASP A 394 -15.69 16.45 22.23
CA ASP A 394 -16.88 15.82 22.84
C ASP A 394 -17.99 16.83 23.09
N HIS A 395 -17.64 18.01 23.61
CA HIS A 395 -18.59 19.10 23.81
C HIS A 395 -19.22 19.57 22.48
N PHE A 396 -18.40 19.79 21.46
CA PHE A 396 -18.89 20.19 20.14
C PHE A 396 -19.80 19.15 19.50
N ARG A 397 -19.47 17.85 19.62
CA ARG A 397 -20.34 16.77 19.13
C ARG A 397 -21.71 16.81 19.81
N ALA A 398 -21.75 16.96 21.13
CA ALA A 398 -23.01 17.09 21.86
C ALA A 398 -23.82 18.32 21.41
N LEU A 399 -23.17 19.46 21.15
CA LEU A 399 -23.83 20.65 20.62
C LEU A 399 -24.41 20.43 19.21
N ALA A 400 -23.65 19.78 18.33
CA ALA A 400 -24.10 19.44 16.98
C ALA A 400 -25.29 18.46 17.02
N ASP A 401 -25.23 17.42 17.85
CA ASP A 401 -26.31 16.45 18.03
C ASP A 401 -27.58 17.14 18.57
N GLN A 402 -27.45 18.00 19.59
CA GLN A 402 -28.58 18.77 20.12
C GLN A 402 -29.21 19.68 19.04
N LYS A 403 -28.40 20.35 18.22
CA LYS A 403 -28.90 21.19 17.12
C LYS A 403 -29.59 20.35 16.04
N LYS A 404 -29.05 19.18 15.70
CA LYS A 404 -29.66 18.23 14.76
C LYS A 404 -31.02 17.74 15.24
N GLU A 405 -31.12 17.37 16.51
CA GLU A 405 -32.38 16.96 17.16
C GLU A 405 -33.41 18.08 17.11
N THR A 406 -33.01 19.32 17.44
CA THR A 406 -33.90 20.50 17.40
C THR A 406 -34.41 20.77 15.98
N LEU A 407 -33.54 20.73 14.97
CA LEU A 407 -33.92 20.94 13.56
C LEU A 407 -34.87 19.85 13.06
N THR A 408 -34.57 18.58 13.39
CA THR A 408 -35.40 17.44 12.98
C THR A 408 -36.77 17.47 13.65
N SER A 409 -36.80 17.83 14.94
CA SER A 409 -38.01 18.04 15.73
C SER A 409 -38.90 19.11 15.11
N ALA A 410 -38.35 20.29 14.78
CA ALA A 410 -39.08 21.36 14.12
C ALA A 410 -39.59 20.95 12.74
N LEU A 411 -38.78 20.22 11.95
CA LEU A 411 -39.16 19.78 10.60
C LEU A 411 -40.34 18.81 10.65
N ASN A 412 -40.31 17.86 11.58
CA ASN A 412 -41.40 16.91 11.77
C ASN A 412 -42.71 17.62 12.12
N ILE A 413 -42.68 18.66 12.96
CA ILE A 413 -43.85 19.49 13.29
C ILE A 413 -44.37 20.23 12.06
N GLN A 414 -43.50 20.88 11.29
CA GLN A 414 -43.92 21.64 10.12
C GLN A 414 -44.49 20.73 9.01
N ASN A 415 -43.88 19.57 8.79
CA ASN A 415 -44.42 18.55 7.87
C ASN A 415 -45.79 18.05 8.34
N TYR A 416 -45.95 17.78 9.63
CA TYR A 416 -47.24 17.41 10.19
C TYR A 416 -48.31 18.49 9.98
N HIS A 417 -47.95 19.76 10.18
CA HIS A 417 -48.85 20.89 9.91
C HIS A 417 -49.25 21.00 8.44
N LEU A 418 -48.31 20.78 7.52
CA LEU A 418 -48.57 20.73 6.07
C LEU A 418 -49.57 19.62 5.74
N GLU A 419 -49.30 18.38 6.16
CA GLU A 419 -50.19 17.24 5.89
C GLU A 419 -51.60 17.45 6.48
N CYS A 420 -51.69 18.05 7.66
CA CYS A 420 -52.96 18.46 8.26
C CYS A 420 -53.72 19.47 7.41
N ASN A 421 -53.04 20.49 6.87
CA ASN A 421 -53.64 21.51 6.01
C ASN A 421 -54.11 20.93 4.67
N GLU A 422 -53.31 20.04 4.07
CA GLU A 422 -53.65 19.36 2.81
C GLU A 422 -54.86 18.45 3.00
N THR A 423 -54.87 17.61 4.05
CA THR A 423 -55.99 16.71 4.36
C THR A 423 -57.27 17.49 4.68
N THR A 424 -57.14 18.60 5.42
CA THR A 424 -58.27 19.53 5.68
C THR A 424 -58.84 20.10 4.38
N SER A 425 -57.97 20.56 3.48
CA SER A 425 -58.39 21.13 2.19
C SER A 425 -59.06 20.09 1.31
N TRP A 426 -58.52 18.87 1.29
CA TRP A 426 -59.08 17.74 0.55
C TRP A 426 -60.48 17.36 1.06
N MET A 427 -60.66 17.24 2.38
CA MET A 427 -61.98 16.98 2.98
C MET A 427 -63.00 18.06 2.62
N LYS A 428 -62.64 19.34 2.75
CA LYS A 428 -63.52 20.47 2.40
C LYS A 428 -63.92 20.45 0.92
N GLU A 429 -62.97 20.14 0.03
CA GLU A 429 -63.26 19.98 -1.40
C GLU A 429 -64.28 18.86 -1.64
N LYS A 430 -64.08 17.68 -1.03
CA LYS A 430 -65.01 16.55 -1.15
C LYS A 430 -66.40 16.87 -0.59
N THR A 431 -66.48 17.54 0.57
CA THR A 431 -67.77 18.01 1.12
C THR A 431 -68.50 18.90 0.12
N LYS A 432 -67.80 19.87 -0.48
CA LYS A 432 -68.38 20.75 -1.50
C LYS A 432 -68.84 19.99 -2.75
N VAL A 433 -68.10 18.97 -3.17
CA VAL A 433 -68.52 18.10 -4.29
C VAL A 433 -69.81 17.36 -3.93
N ILE A 434 -69.95 16.82 -2.72
CA ILE A 434 -71.20 16.17 -2.27
C ILE A 434 -72.35 17.17 -2.27
N GLU A 435 -72.16 18.36 -1.73
CA GLU A 435 -73.18 19.42 -1.69
C GLU A 435 -73.62 19.87 -3.08
N SER A 436 -72.71 19.92 -4.06
CA SER A 436 -73.04 20.27 -5.46
C SER A 436 -74.00 19.29 -6.13
N THR A 437 -74.23 18.12 -5.53
CA THR A 437 -75.08 17.10 -6.13
C THR A 437 -76.58 17.28 -5.87
N GLN A 438 -77.01 18.28 -5.07
CA GLN A 438 -78.40 18.45 -4.61
C GLN A 438 -79.47 18.35 -5.73
N GLY A 439 -79.19 18.86 -6.93
CA GLY A 439 -80.15 18.87 -8.06
C GLY A 439 -80.25 17.57 -8.88
N LEU A 440 -79.41 16.56 -8.63
CA LEU A 440 -79.36 15.33 -9.44
C LEU A 440 -80.46 14.31 -9.11
N GLY A 441 -81.38 14.60 -8.18
CA GLY A 441 -82.44 13.65 -7.78
C GLY A 441 -83.73 13.71 -8.62
N ASN A 442 -83.83 14.66 -9.56
CA ASN A 442 -85.10 15.02 -10.20
C ASN A 442 -85.55 14.07 -11.32
N ASP A 443 -84.64 13.30 -11.90
CA ASP A 443 -84.92 12.34 -12.97
C ASP A 443 -84.04 11.09 -12.85
N LEU A 444 -84.37 10.03 -13.59
CA LEU A 444 -83.63 8.76 -13.52
C LEU A 444 -82.18 8.90 -13.98
N ALA A 445 -81.91 9.72 -15.00
CA ALA A 445 -80.55 9.97 -15.50
C ALA A 445 -79.70 10.69 -14.45
N GLY A 446 -80.26 11.70 -13.77
CA GLY A 446 -79.66 12.38 -12.63
C GLY A 446 -79.38 11.42 -11.48
N VAL A 447 -80.34 10.56 -11.09
CA VAL A 447 -80.18 9.56 -10.03
C VAL A 447 -79.04 8.59 -10.34
N MET A 448 -78.93 8.11 -11.59
CA MET A 448 -77.83 7.25 -12.01
C MET A 448 -76.48 7.97 -12.09
N ALA A 449 -76.48 9.26 -12.44
CA ALA A 449 -75.27 10.09 -12.41
C ALA A 449 -74.82 10.36 -10.96
N LEU A 450 -75.77 10.61 -10.06
CA LEU A 450 -75.54 10.77 -8.63
C LEU A 450 -74.95 9.50 -8.03
N GLN A 451 -75.54 8.33 -8.31
CA GLN A 451 -75.05 7.04 -7.83
C GLN A 451 -73.57 6.81 -8.23
N ARG A 452 -73.22 7.04 -9.50
CA ARG A 452 -71.82 6.91 -9.96
C ARG A 452 -70.88 7.87 -9.24
N LYS A 453 -71.30 9.11 -8.99
CA LYS A 453 -70.50 10.09 -8.25
C LYS A 453 -70.30 9.68 -6.79
N LEU A 454 -71.34 9.20 -6.11
CA LEU A 454 -71.23 8.74 -4.72
C LEU A 454 -70.32 7.51 -4.61
N SER A 455 -70.41 6.54 -5.53
CA SER A 455 -69.48 5.39 -5.53
C SER A 455 -68.02 5.77 -5.80
N GLY A 456 -67.77 6.87 -6.52
CA GLY A 456 -66.42 7.44 -6.64
C GLY A 456 -65.96 8.07 -5.32
N MET A 457 -66.87 8.76 -4.63
CA MET A 457 -66.64 9.41 -3.35
C MET A 457 -66.32 8.42 -2.23
N GLU A 458 -66.93 7.23 -2.23
CA GLU A 458 -66.63 6.15 -1.26
C GLU A 458 -65.13 5.78 -1.25
N ARG A 459 -64.49 5.69 -2.42
CA ARG A 459 -63.05 5.41 -2.52
C ARG A 459 -62.19 6.56 -2.04
N ASP A 460 -62.60 7.80 -2.34
CA ASP A 460 -61.92 8.99 -1.83
C ASP A 460 -61.99 9.04 -0.30
N LEU A 461 -63.14 8.67 0.29
CA LEU A 461 -63.30 8.60 1.75
C LEU A 461 -62.42 7.52 2.37
N GLU A 462 -62.32 6.34 1.78
CA GLU A 462 -61.41 5.29 2.28
C GLU A 462 -59.95 5.79 2.34
N ALA A 463 -59.51 6.52 1.31
CA ALA A 463 -58.18 7.10 1.28
C ALA A 463 -58.00 8.25 2.30
N ILE A 464 -59.02 9.11 2.47
CA ILE A 464 -59.01 10.15 3.52
C ILE A 464 -59.00 9.52 4.91
N GLU A 465 -59.77 8.46 5.15
CA GLU A 465 -59.81 7.74 6.43
C GLU A 465 -58.43 7.20 6.79
N GLY A 466 -57.72 6.62 5.81
CA GLY A 466 -56.32 6.23 5.96
C GLY A 466 -55.44 7.39 6.40
N LYS A 467 -55.53 8.53 5.70
CA LYS A 467 -54.76 9.74 6.05
C LYS A 467 -55.09 10.30 7.44
N VAL A 468 -56.36 10.30 7.84
CA VAL A 468 -56.79 10.74 9.18
C VAL A 468 -56.23 9.81 10.26
N LYS A 469 -56.21 8.48 10.02
CA LYS A 469 -55.58 7.51 10.94
C LYS A 469 -54.07 7.74 11.06
N ASP A 470 -53.38 7.97 9.94
CA ASP A 470 -51.95 8.26 9.92
C ASP A 470 -51.64 9.55 10.68
N LEU A 471 -52.39 10.63 10.42
CA LEU A 471 -52.27 11.90 11.14
C LEU A 471 -52.57 11.78 12.64
N ARG A 472 -53.48 10.88 13.03
CA ARG A 472 -53.71 10.60 14.45
C ARG A 472 -52.51 9.92 15.09
N ALA A 473 -52.02 8.85 14.47
CA ALA A 473 -50.87 8.12 14.98
C ALA A 473 -49.62 9.01 15.06
N GLU A 474 -49.39 9.85 14.05
CA GLU A 474 -48.25 10.77 14.03
C GLU A 474 -48.42 11.93 15.02
N GLY A 475 -49.62 12.51 15.12
CA GLY A 475 -49.94 13.51 16.13
C GLY A 475 -49.70 13.00 17.55
N GLU A 476 -50.18 11.80 17.88
CA GLU A 476 -49.95 11.16 19.19
C GLU A 476 -48.46 10.98 19.52
N LYS A 477 -47.66 10.54 18.54
CA LYS A 477 -46.20 10.46 18.72
C LYS A 477 -45.58 11.83 18.96
N LEU A 478 -45.91 12.82 18.13
CA LEU A 478 -45.35 14.17 18.26
C LEU A 478 -45.70 14.81 19.60
N MET A 479 -46.95 14.67 20.07
CA MET A 479 -47.35 15.13 21.40
C MET A 479 -46.58 14.46 22.54
N SER A 480 -46.24 13.16 22.38
CA SER A 480 -45.46 12.43 23.39
C SER A 480 -44.00 12.90 23.47
N HIS A 481 -43.43 13.29 22.33
CA HIS A 481 -42.05 13.74 22.22
C HIS A 481 -41.90 15.25 22.49
N GLN A 482 -42.94 16.05 22.24
CA GLN A 482 -42.94 17.52 22.34
C GLN A 482 -44.20 18.00 23.08
N PRO A 483 -44.18 18.00 24.43
CA PRO A 483 -45.34 18.37 25.24
C PRO A 483 -45.78 19.84 25.08
N GLU A 484 -44.86 20.72 24.67
CA GLU A 484 -45.12 22.15 24.45
C GLU A 484 -46.04 22.42 23.26
N GLU A 485 -45.87 21.68 22.16
CA GLU A 485 -46.73 21.75 20.97
C GLU A 485 -48.00 20.89 21.09
N ALA A 486 -48.12 20.09 22.17
CA ALA A 486 -49.16 19.09 22.28
C ALA A 486 -50.58 19.68 22.26
N ALA A 487 -50.77 20.85 22.87
CA ALA A 487 -52.07 21.54 22.85
C ALA A 487 -52.46 21.98 21.43
N ALA A 488 -51.51 22.50 20.65
CA ALA A 488 -51.75 22.94 19.28
C ALA A 488 -52.03 21.76 18.34
N ILE A 489 -51.23 20.69 18.46
CA ILE A 489 -51.43 19.43 17.71
C ILE A 489 -52.79 18.82 18.03
N SER A 490 -53.15 18.71 19.32
CA SER A 490 -54.43 18.14 19.76
C SER A 490 -55.62 18.94 19.21
N ALA A 491 -55.59 20.28 19.30
CA ALA A 491 -56.66 21.12 18.76
C ALA A 491 -56.85 20.93 17.24
N ARG A 492 -55.74 20.79 16.50
CA ARG A 492 -55.73 20.58 15.05
C ARG A 492 -56.25 19.19 14.68
N LEU A 493 -55.87 18.16 15.43
CA LEU A 493 -56.40 16.81 15.29
C LEU A 493 -57.92 16.78 15.50
N SER A 494 -58.42 17.37 16.59
CA SER A 494 -59.86 17.44 16.86
C SER A 494 -60.64 18.17 15.77
N ALA A 495 -60.05 19.22 15.16
CA ALA A 495 -60.66 19.90 14.03
C ALA A 495 -60.75 19.02 12.77
N ILE A 496 -59.71 18.22 12.49
CA ILE A 496 -59.70 17.25 11.39
C ILE A 496 -60.74 16.15 11.63
N GLU A 497 -60.83 15.63 12.85
CA GLU A 497 -61.81 14.60 13.23
C GLU A 497 -63.25 15.11 13.08
N LEU A 498 -63.50 16.35 13.49
CA LEU A 498 -64.81 16.98 13.31
C LEU A 498 -65.16 17.14 11.81
N LEU A 499 -64.21 17.60 11.00
CA LEU A 499 -64.42 17.74 9.54
C LEU A 499 -64.63 16.38 8.86
N TRP A 500 -63.95 15.34 9.33
CA TRP A 500 -64.13 13.97 8.86
C TRP A 500 -65.55 13.48 9.17
N ASP A 501 -66.02 13.68 10.41
CA ASP A 501 -67.37 13.33 10.81
C ASP A 501 -68.43 14.10 10.00
N GLU A 502 -68.21 15.40 9.76
CA GLU A 502 -69.08 16.22 8.91
C GLU A 502 -69.15 15.70 7.47
N LEU A 503 -68.00 15.34 6.88
CA LEU A 503 -67.92 14.76 5.53
C LEU A 503 -68.70 13.43 5.46
N CYS A 504 -68.46 12.52 6.41
CA CYS A 504 -69.17 11.24 6.50
C CYS A 504 -70.69 11.43 6.65
N GLN A 505 -71.12 12.37 7.48
CA GLN A 505 -72.54 12.68 7.65
C GLN A 505 -73.16 13.27 6.39
N SER A 506 -72.44 14.15 5.68
CA SER A 506 -72.89 14.73 4.41
C SER A 506 -73.11 13.65 3.36
N LEU A 507 -72.16 12.69 3.25
CA LEU A 507 -72.29 11.55 2.34
C LEU A 507 -73.50 10.68 2.70
N ARG A 508 -73.66 10.29 3.97
CA ARG A 508 -74.80 9.46 4.43
C ARG A 508 -76.14 10.12 4.14
N ARG A 509 -76.29 11.42 4.47
CA ARG A 509 -77.49 12.19 4.14
C ARG A 509 -77.77 12.19 2.64
N ARG A 510 -76.73 12.25 1.81
CA ARG A 510 -76.88 12.22 0.35
C ARG A 510 -77.24 10.83 -0.18
N GLU A 511 -76.68 9.77 0.38
CA GLU A 511 -77.03 8.38 0.06
C GLU A 511 -78.49 8.05 0.43
N GLU A 512 -78.94 8.49 1.61
CA GLU A 512 -80.34 8.37 2.03
C GLU A 512 -81.27 9.09 1.05
N SER A 513 -80.95 10.35 0.72
CA SER A 513 -81.71 11.14 -0.27
C SER A 513 -81.70 10.48 -1.67
N LEU A 514 -80.58 9.90 -2.10
CA LEU A 514 -80.50 9.13 -3.35
C LEU A 514 -81.39 7.87 -3.27
N GLY A 515 -81.41 7.19 -2.13
CA GLY A 515 -82.28 6.04 -1.88
C GLY A 515 -83.75 6.39 -2.03
N GLU A 516 -84.20 7.48 -1.42
CA GLU A 516 -85.58 7.98 -1.55
C GLU A 516 -85.89 8.45 -2.98
N ALA A 517 -84.99 9.20 -3.63
CA ALA A 517 -85.17 9.61 -5.02
C ALA A 517 -85.25 8.39 -5.96
N ARG A 518 -84.44 7.35 -5.74
CA ARG A 518 -84.49 6.10 -6.53
C ARG A 518 -85.80 5.35 -6.35
N LYS A 519 -86.34 5.28 -5.12
CA LYS A 519 -87.66 4.70 -4.85
C LYS A 519 -88.76 5.51 -5.53
N LEU A 520 -88.74 6.84 -5.42
CA LEU A 520 -89.71 7.73 -6.04
C LEU A 520 -89.70 7.61 -7.58
N GLN A 521 -88.53 7.63 -8.22
CA GLN A 521 -88.43 7.47 -9.68
C GLN A 521 -88.87 6.06 -10.13
N GLY A 522 -88.57 5.02 -9.35
CA GLY A 522 -89.11 3.67 -9.56
C GLY A 522 -90.64 3.65 -9.51
N PHE A 523 -91.22 4.28 -8.49
CA PHE A 523 -92.66 4.44 -8.35
C PHE A 523 -93.30 5.23 -9.51
N LEU A 524 -92.71 6.37 -9.90
CA LEU A 524 -93.22 7.18 -11.01
C LEU A 524 -93.21 6.42 -12.34
N ARG A 525 -92.20 5.58 -12.58
CA ARG A 525 -92.13 4.69 -13.74
C ARG A 525 -93.26 3.65 -13.69
N ASP A 526 -93.45 2.99 -12.56
CA ASP A 526 -94.46 1.94 -12.41
C ASP A 526 -95.88 2.54 -12.48
N LEU A 527 -96.10 3.73 -11.91
CA LEU A 527 -97.32 4.53 -12.03
C LEU A 527 -97.60 4.92 -13.50
N ALA A 528 -96.58 5.38 -14.23
CA ALA A 528 -96.73 5.70 -15.65
C ALA A 528 -97.10 4.46 -16.48
N ALA A 529 -96.51 3.30 -16.18
CA ALA A 529 -96.87 2.03 -16.82
C ALA A 529 -98.32 1.63 -16.53
N LEU A 530 -98.78 1.79 -15.28
CA LEU A 530 -100.16 1.53 -14.88
C LEU A 530 -101.15 2.48 -15.55
N GLN A 531 -100.84 3.79 -15.61
CA GLN A 531 -101.66 4.78 -16.31
C GLN A 531 -101.75 4.46 -17.81
N ALA A 532 -100.64 4.09 -18.45
CA ALA A 532 -100.62 3.69 -19.86
C ALA A 532 -101.40 2.39 -20.11
N TRP A 533 -101.41 1.44 -19.17
CA TRP A 533 -102.31 0.29 -19.22
C TRP A 533 -103.78 0.73 -19.07
N LEU A 534 -104.10 1.54 -18.06
CA LEU A 534 -105.46 1.99 -17.78
C LEU A 534 -106.10 2.66 -18.99
N SER A 535 -105.40 3.62 -19.62
CA SER A 535 -105.88 4.30 -20.82
C SER A 535 -106.09 3.36 -22.01
N ARG A 536 -105.19 2.38 -22.21
CA ARG A 536 -105.35 1.35 -23.25
C ARG A 536 -106.59 0.50 -23.01
N THR A 537 -106.80 0.02 -21.77
CA THR A 537 -107.93 -0.83 -21.42
C THR A 537 -109.27 -0.08 -21.46
N GLN A 538 -109.29 1.19 -21.01
CA GLN A 538 -110.46 2.07 -21.18
C GLN A 538 -110.86 2.22 -22.65
N THR A 539 -109.89 2.37 -23.54
CA THR A 539 -110.12 2.44 -24.99
C THR A 539 -110.71 1.12 -25.53
N LEU A 540 -110.22 -0.02 -25.07
CA LEU A 540 -110.74 -1.34 -25.48
C LEU A 540 -112.19 -1.56 -25.02
N VAL A 541 -112.52 -1.18 -23.77
CA VAL A 541 -113.87 -1.32 -23.21
C VAL A 541 -114.87 -0.36 -23.87
N ALA A 542 -114.41 0.82 -24.28
CA ALA A 542 -115.21 1.81 -24.98
C ALA A 542 -115.50 1.45 -26.44
N SER A 543 -115.13 0.26 -26.91
CA SER A 543 -115.55 -0.26 -28.23
C SER A 543 -117.07 -0.16 -28.38
N GLU A 544 -117.51 0.39 -29.51
CA GLU A 544 -118.93 0.54 -29.86
C GLU A 544 -119.49 -0.67 -30.64
N ASP A 545 -118.70 -1.73 -30.83
CA ASP A 545 -119.07 -2.86 -31.68
C ASP A 545 -120.29 -3.58 -31.11
N VAL A 546 -121.39 -3.68 -31.84
CA VAL A 546 -122.59 -4.41 -31.40
C VAL A 546 -122.63 -5.75 -32.14
N PRO A 547 -122.77 -6.90 -31.45
CA PRO A 547 -122.73 -8.19 -32.11
C PRO A 547 -123.92 -8.37 -33.06
N GLY A 548 -123.63 -8.67 -34.33
CA GLY A 548 -124.62 -8.93 -35.36
C GLY A 548 -125.11 -10.38 -35.37
N THR A 549 -124.34 -11.30 -34.77
CA THR A 549 -124.67 -12.72 -34.65
C THR A 549 -124.44 -13.25 -33.22
N LEU A 550 -125.03 -14.41 -32.90
CA LEU A 550 -124.84 -15.05 -31.60
C LEU A 550 -123.37 -15.41 -31.34
N VAL A 551 -122.65 -15.89 -32.36
CA VAL A 551 -121.22 -16.26 -32.24
C VAL A 551 -120.35 -15.01 -31.99
N GLU A 552 -120.66 -13.89 -32.64
CA GLU A 552 -119.99 -12.62 -32.36
C GLU A 552 -120.32 -12.11 -30.95
N ALA A 553 -121.55 -12.29 -30.47
CA ALA A 553 -121.94 -11.92 -29.11
C ALA A 553 -121.18 -12.73 -28.05
N GLU A 554 -121.03 -14.04 -28.25
CA GLU A 554 -120.21 -14.91 -27.39
C GLU A 554 -118.72 -14.54 -27.43
N GLY A 555 -118.18 -14.24 -28.62
CA GLY A 555 -116.80 -13.81 -28.80
C GLY A 555 -116.50 -12.48 -28.11
N LEU A 556 -117.37 -11.47 -28.27
CA LEU A 556 -117.25 -10.17 -27.62
C LEU A 556 -117.46 -10.28 -26.10
N LEU A 557 -118.40 -11.10 -25.62
CA LEU A 557 -118.56 -11.37 -24.18
C LEU A 557 -117.32 -12.05 -23.60
N SER A 558 -116.74 -13.05 -24.28
CA SER A 558 -115.52 -13.73 -23.86
C SER A 558 -114.31 -12.77 -23.82
N GLN A 559 -114.16 -11.89 -24.81
CA GLN A 559 -113.14 -10.83 -24.79
C GLN A 559 -113.37 -9.85 -23.64
N HIS A 560 -114.63 -9.46 -23.39
CA HIS A 560 -115.00 -8.56 -22.29
C HIS A 560 -114.77 -9.19 -20.92
N GLU A 561 -115.00 -10.50 -20.78
CA GLU A 561 -114.62 -11.29 -19.60
C GLU A 561 -113.10 -11.41 -19.44
N SER A 562 -112.33 -11.47 -20.54
CA SER A 562 -110.88 -11.40 -20.51
C SER A 562 -110.40 -10.06 -19.95
N ILE A 563 -111.01 -8.95 -20.40
CA ILE A 563 -110.75 -7.61 -19.85
C ILE A 563 -111.10 -7.56 -18.35
N ARG A 564 -112.18 -8.24 -17.92
CA ARG A 564 -112.53 -8.33 -16.48
C ARG A 564 -111.44 -9.02 -15.66
N LYS A 565 -110.86 -10.10 -16.19
CA LYS A 565 -109.73 -10.81 -15.57
C LYS A 565 -108.49 -9.93 -15.51
N GLU A 566 -108.22 -9.13 -16.55
CA GLU A 566 -107.12 -8.16 -16.54
C GLU A 566 -107.34 -7.03 -15.52
N ILE A 567 -108.54 -6.47 -15.44
CA ILE A 567 -108.91 -5.46 -14.42
C ILE A 567 -108.71 -6.05 -13.01
N ALA A 568 -109.11 -7.31 -12.79
CA ALA A 568 -108.88 -7.98 -11.52
C ALA A 568 -107.39 -8.19 -11.21
N HIS A 569 -106.57 -8.54 -12.22
CA HIS A 569 -105.12 -8.71 -12.09
C HIS A 569 -104.42 -7.41 -11.68
N TYR A 570 -104.68 -6.32 -12.40
CA TYR A 570 -104.13 -4.99 -12.08
C TYR A 570 -104.77 -4.36 -10.84
N GLY A 571 -105.83 -4.96 -10.28
CA GLY A 571 -106.52 -4.45 -9.09
C GLY A 571 -105.63 -4.45 -7.85
N GLU A 572 -104.63 -5.33 -7.78
CA GLU A 572 -103.59 -5.24 -6.75
C GLU A 572 -102.59 -4.12 -7.02
N ASP A 573 -102.13 -3.96 -8.27
CA ASP A 573 -101.19 -2.91 -8.66
C ASP A 573 -101.77 -1.52 -8.47
N TYR A 574 -103.05 -1.32 -8.79
CA TYR A 574 -103.77 -0.09 -8.49
C TYR A 574 -103.85 0.18 -6.99
N ARG A 575 -104.25 -0.81 -6.18
CA ARG A 575 -104.30 -0.65 -4.71
C ARG A 575 -102.93 -0.35 -4.12
N ARG A 576 -101.87 -1.02 -4.59
CA ARG A 576 -100.48 -0.76 -4.21
C ARG A 576 -100.05 0.65 -4.63
N ALA A 577 -100.27 1.03 -5.88
CA ALA A 577 -99.90 2.35 -6.40
C ALA A 577 -100.58 3.47 -5.62
N ARG A 578 -101.85 3.27 -5.21
CA ARG A 578 -102.60 4.21 -4.38
C ARG A 578 -102.11 4.24 -2.93
N ALA A 579 -101.77 3.09 -2.36
CA ALA A 579 -101.22 3.03 -1.00
C ALA A 579 -99.86 3.73 -0.92
N VAL A 580 -98.93 3.38 -1.81
CA VAL A 580 -97.59 3.99 -1.91
C VAL A 580 -97.71 5.47 -2.31
N GLY A 581 -98.56 5.80 -3.28
CA GLY A 581 -98.80 7.18 -3.69
C GLY A 581 -99.27 8.07 -2.55
N ARG A 582 -100.24 7.61 -1.75
CA ARG A 582 -100.71 8.33 -0.55
C ARG A 582 -99.63 8.50 0.51
N GLU A 583 -98.75 7.52 0.67
CA GLU A 583 -97.66 7.60 1.64
C GLU A 583 -96.61 8.62 1.17
N VAL A 584 -96.21 8.56 -0.11
CA VAL A 584 -95.21 9.43 -0.72
C VAL A 584 -95.68 10.89 -0.81
N THR A 585 -96.98 11.15 -0.96
CA THR A 585 -97.52 12.52 -1.00
C THR A 585 -98.00 13.04 0.35
N ARG A 586 -97.97 12.22 1.42
CA ARG A 586 -98.49 12.60 2.74
C ARG A 586 -97.73 13.79 3.32
N GLY A 587 -98.41 14.93 3.46
CA GLY A 587 -97.84 16.14 4.06
C GLY A 587 -96.82 16.86 3.19
N GLN A 588 -96.64 16.46 1.93
CA GLN A 588 -95.75 17.12 0.98
C GLN A 588 -96.48 18.24 0.22
N THR A 589 -95.79 19.34 -0.03
CA THR A 589 -96.38 20.57 -0.60
C THR A 589 -95.62 21.11 -1.81
N ASP A 590 -94.53 20.44 -2.21
CA ASP A 590 -93.73 20.85 -3.34
C ASP A 590 -94.43 20.51 -4.67
N ALA A 591 -94.07 21.24 -5.72
CA ALA A 591 -94.76 21.16 -7.01
C ALA A 591 -94.72 19.75 -7.64
N GLN A 592 -93.66 18.96 -7.40
CA GLN A 592 -93.56 17.60 -7.94
C GLN A 592 -94.56 16.67 -7.26
N HIS A 593 -94.68 16.74 -5.93
CA HIS A 593 -95.65 15.94 -5.18
C HIS A 593 -97.10 16.42 -5.38
N VAL A 594 -97.33 17.71 -5.61
CA VAL A 594 -98.66 18.23 -5.99
C VAL A 594 -99.10 17.70 -7.37
N PHE A 595 -98.21 17.70 -8.35
CA PHE A 595 -98.48 17.11 -9.66
C PHE A 595 -98.68 15.59 -9.57
N LEU A 596 -97.94 14.90 -8.69
CA LEU A 596 -98.16 13.49 -8.41
C LEU A 596 -99.53 13.23 -7.79
N HIS A 597 -100.00 14.10 -6.88
CA HIS A 597 -101.34 14.03 -6.32
C HIS A 597 -102.42 14.09 -7.40
N GLN A 598 -102.31 15.06 -8.33
CA GLN A 598 -103.24 15.17 -9.46
C GLN A 598 -103.20 13.94 -10.37
N ARG A 599 -102.02 13.37 -10.62
CA ARG A 599 -101.88 12.13 -11.40
C ARG A 599 -102.54 10.93 -10.72
N LEU A 600 -102.47 10.84 -9.40
CA LEU A 600 -103.12 9.78 -8.61
C LEU A 600 -104.64 9.96 -8.57
N GLU A 601 -105.14 11.20 -8.47
CA GLU A 601 -106.57 11.48 -8.60
C GLU A 601 -107.10 11.11 -9.99
N ALA A 602 -106.38 11.47 -11.05
CA ALA A 602 -106.71 11.07 -12.41
C ALA A 602 -106.71 9.53 -12.59
N LEU A 603 -105.80 8.83 -11.90
CA LEU A 603 -105.79 7.37 -11.85
C LEU A 603 -107.03 6.81 -11.13
N ASP A 604 -107.42 7.40 -9.99
CA ASP A 604 -108.63 7.01 -9.23
C ASP A 604 -109.89 7.21 -10.08
N THR A 605 -110.06 8.39 -10.69
CA THR A 605 -111.19 8.67 -11.59
C THR A 605 -111.21 7.70 -12.77
N GLY A 606 -110.08 7.51 -13.44
CA GLY A 606 -110.01 6.61 -14.59
C GLY A 606 -110.28 5.14 -14.22
N TRP A 607 -109.89 4.70 -13.03
CA TRP A 607 -110.14 3.34 -12.54
C TRP A 607 -111.64 3.11 -12.27
N GLU A 608 -112.31 4.05 -11.61
CA GLU A 608 -113.76 4.00 -11.37
C GLU A 608 -114.55 4.05 -12.68
N GLU A 609 -114.13 4.93 -13.60
CA GLU A 609 -114.71 5.03 -14.94
C GLU A 609 -114.54 3.72 -15.72
N LEU A 610 -113.37 3.09 -15.67
CA LEU A 610 -113.14 1.79 -16.32
C LEU A 610 -114.11 0.73 -15.79
N GLY A 611 -114.31 0.68 -14.47
CA GLY A 611 -115.29 -0.21 -13.84
C GLY A 611 -116.72 0.05 -14.32
N ARG A 612 -117.14 1.32 -14.39
CA ARG A 612 -118.47 1.71 -14.87
C ARG A 612 -118.65 1.45 -16.36
N MET A 613 -117.65 1.77 -17.18
CA MET A 613 -117.65 1.49 -18.62
C MET A 613 -117.74 -0.01 -18.87
N TRP A 614 -117.01 -0.82 -18.10
CA TRP A 614 -117.09 -2.27 -18.20
C TRP A 614 -118.48 -2.78 -17.86
N GLU A 615 -119.10 -2.30 -16.78
CA GLU A 615 -120.46 -2.71 -16.37
C GLU A 615 -121.51 -2.32 -17.41
N ASN A 616 -121.46 -1.08 -17.90
CA ASN A 616 -122.37 -0.59 -18.95
C ASN A 616 -122.22 -1.40 -20.24
N ARG A 617 -120.98 -1.65 -20.66
CA ARG A 617 -120.68 -2.45 -21.85
C ARG A 617 -121.08 -3.90 -21.66
N HIS A 618 -120.92 -4.46 -20.46
CA HIS A 618 -121.37 -5.81 -20.13
C HIS A 618 -122.89 -5.92 -20.17
N GLN A 619 -123.63 -4.93 -19.63
CA GLN A 619 -125.09 -4.88 -19.75
C GLN A 619 -125.52 -4.80 -21.22
N LEU A 620 -124.87 -3.95 -22.02
CA LEU A 620 -125.15 -3.85 -23.46
C LEU A 620 -124.86 -5.17 -24.19
N LEU A 621 -123.70 -5.80 -23.96
CA LEU A 621 -123.33 -7.07 -24.59
C LEU A 621 -124.21 -8.23 -24.11
N SER A 622 -124.61 -8.26 -22.84
CA SER A 622 -125.52 -9.27 -22.28
C SER A 622 -126.95 -9.10 -22.79
N GLN A 623 -127.42 -7.86 -22.96
CA GLN A 623 -128.70 -7.56 -23.62
C GLN A 623 -128.64 -7.90 -25.11
N ALA A 624 -127.55 -7.56 -25.80
CA ALA A 624 -127.35 -7.92 -27.20
C ALA A 624 -127.25 -9.45 -27.37
N PHE A 625 -126.57 -10.16 -26.48
CA PHE A 625 -126.54 -11.62 -26.45
C PHE A 625 -127.93 -12.19 -26.19
N ALA A 626 -128.68 -11.70 -25.20
CA ALA A 626 -130.05 -12.13 -24.92
C ALA A 626 -131.00 -11.84 -26.11
N PHE A 627 -130.80 -10.73 -26.81
CA PHE A 627 -131.53 -10.38 -28.02
C PHE A 627 -131.15 -11.30 -29.20
N GLN A 628 -129.87 -11.61 -29.39
CA GLN A 628 -129.42 -12.56 -30.42
C GLN A 628 -129.84 -14.00 -30.09
N LEU A 629 -129.88 -14.36 -28.81
CA LEU A 629 -130.41 -15.64 -28.31
C LEU A 629 -131.92 -15.71 -28.56
N PHE A 630 -132.66 -14.64 -28.26
CA PHE A 630 -134.06 -14.52 -28.59
C PHE A 630 -134.30 -14.59 -30.11
N LEU A 631 -133.50 -13.92 -30.94
CA LEU A 631 -133.62 -14.01 -32.40
C LEU A 631 -133.31 -15.42 -32.91
N ARG A 632 -132.32 -16.12 -32.34
CA ARG A 632 -132.06 -17.54 -32.64
C ARG A 632 -133.24 -18.42 -32.22
N ASP A 633 -133.71 -18.26 -30.99
CA ASP A 633 -134.77 -19.08 -30.39
C ASP A 633 -136.12 -18.79 -31.03
N SER A 634 -136.40 -17.54 -31.40
CA SER A 634 -137.57 -17.13 -32.17
C SER A 634 -137.49 -17.66 -33.61
N LYS A 635 -136.32 -17.67 -34.27
CA LYS A 635 -136.15 -18.37 -35.55
C LYS A 635 -136.31 -19.88 -35.44
N GLN A 636 -135.86 -20.49 -34.33
CA GLN A 636 -136.05 -21.92 -34.06
C GLN A 636 -137.52 -22.24 -33.76
N VAL A 637 -138.22 -21.41 -32.99
CA VAL A 637 -139.64 -21.55 -32.66
C VAL A 637 -140.52 -21.23 -33.87
N GLU A 638 -140.20 -20.21 -34.68
CA GLU A 638 -140.85 -19.97 -35.97
C GLU A 638 -140.67 -21.18 -36.89
N GLY A 639 -139.47 -21.76 -36.96
CA GLY A 639 -139.22 -22.99 -37.73
C GLY A 639 -140.01 -24.20 -37.23
N VAL A 640 -140.23 -24.32 -35.91
CA VAL A 640 -140.98 -25.42 -35.27
C VAL A 640 -142.50 -25.19 -35.30
N LEU A 641 -142.97 -23.95 -35.27
CA LEU A 641 -144.39 -23.57 -35.42
C LEU A 641 -144.83 -23.53 -36.88
N SER A 642 -143.90 -23.39 -37.84
CA SER A 642 -144.17 -23.50 -39.29
C SER A 642 -144.22 -24.93 -39.81
N THR A 643 -144.11 -25.94 -38.94
CA THR A 643 -144.14 -27.38 -39.30
C THR A 643 -145.28 -28.18 -38.65
N GLN A 644 -146.36 -27.52 -38.23
CA GLN A 644 -147.72 -28.09 -38.17
C GLN A 644 -148.64 -27.28 -39.09
#